data_AF-A0A3Q2D8D4-F1
#
_entry.id   AF-A0A3Q2D8D4-F1
#
_cell.length_a   1.000
_cell.length_b   1.000
_cell.length_c   1.000
_cell.angle_alpha   90.00
_cell.angle_beta   90.00
_cell.angle_gamma   90.00
#
_symmetry.space_group_name_H-M   'P 1'
#
loop_
_entity.id
_entity.type
_entity.pdbx_description
1 polymer ?
#
loop_
_entity_poly.entity_id
_entity_poly.type
_entity_poly.pdbx_seq_one_letter_code
_entity_poly.pdbx_strand_id
1 'polypeptide(L)'
;MQIGWCTLSCRFNQEEGVGDTPDSYAYDGNRVRKWNVTTTNYGKSWAAGDIVSCLIDLDEGTITFCLNGQSLGTAFNNIKTGPGVAYFPAISLSFKESVAFNFGSRPLRYPFMEGYLPLQDPPTADLLKAHRLLGYIKNVLSVTIDAQEEKLLEKDSAAWRLHGEPTILITLAHIFNYFAPLMCKVYLVEDVLMNFLLGILEGGGSVDEHPLIQQLLDLFWLLMEANEGCPKLILSSIIPLMIHYLRLTTAILRHEKSRKYLLNNLTFDVLRSVVFFYIKTPLRVKEAGLEELIPTTWWPTHFDKEGKDEREPTDESSDERLRRRAYERGCQRLKKRIEVVEDLQVQILKLLLNNKDKTTGEASRYIFLNKFRKFLQENASNRGQHPTALCPPEYMVCFLHRLITAVRSCWDEGNRKSPSSLSSEDAYVPPQLFYNGKVDYFDLQRLGGLLSHLKKTLKDDLSSKANIVIDPAEIQAASMDDLDEDEESGAAQRPFGAAAMGGALARPSWLSSPTLGRANRFLSTAAVSLMTPRRPLSQPEKVKVRTLAVEQRTEEDIEGSHGNDGLLLGRPQEEPDQPITDKSLLEIIDGIVMMYNLSVHQQLGKMVVVADEVHEYAVALKDTEEKIARCPARRADILDELQKSQNVFAEKLNHLSRRLAWINATIYSKEKMLDVYWLLCVCIRTIEHADATGSLFAFTPEFYLNVAMNAYSALKNYFSPANGMEELPGN
;
A
#
# COMPACT_ATOMS: atom_id res chain seq x y z
N MET A 1 -10.47 2.13 19.41
CA MET A 1 -11.63 2.72 18.73
C MET A 1 -12.94 2.24 19.34
N GLN A 2 -13.84 3.16 19.69
CA GLN A 2 -15.23 2.90 20.07
C GLN A 2 -16.15 3.78 19.21
N ILE A 3 -17.15 3.21 18.54
CA ILE A 3 -18.05 3.94 17.63
C ILE A 3 -19.52 3.73 18.01
N GLY A 4 -20.34 4.78 17.95
CA GLY A 4 -21.77 4.66 18.18
C GLY A 4 -22.48 6.00 18.30
N TRP A 5 -23.29 6.15 19.34
CA TRP A 5 -24.22 7.27 19.51
C TRP A 5 -24.06 7.91 20.89
N CYS A 6 -24.21 9.22 20.98
CA CYS A 6 -24.26 9.94 22.26
C CYS A 6 -25.34 11.02 22.25
N THR A 7 -25.79 11.45 23.44
CA THR A 7 -26.64 12.64 23.56
C THR A 7 -25.82 13.89 23.91
N LEU A 8 -26.45 15.07 23.85
CA LEU A 8 -25.84 16.34 24.28
C LEU A 8 -25.43 16.36 25.76
N SER A 9 -25.92 15.42 26.58
CA SER A 9 -25.60 15.36 28.01
C SER A 9 -24.24 14.73 28.29
N CYS A 10 -23.63 14.06 27.30
CA CYS A 10 -22.34 13.41 27.45
C CYS A 10 -21.22 14.43 27.66
N ARG A 11 -20.35 14.15 28.64
CA ARG A 11 -19.10 14.88 28.86
C ARG A 11 -17.95 13.92 28.62
N PHE A 12 -17.08 14.25 27.68
CA PHE A 12 -15.90 13.44 27.35
C PHE A 12 -14.64 14.08 27.94
N ASN A 13 -13.68 13.23 28.31
CA ASN A 13 -12.35 13.66 28.76
C ASN A 13 -11.29 12.69 28.22
N GLN A 14 -10.06 12.74 28.74
CA GLN A 14 -8.98 11.86 28.27
C GLN A 14 -9.18 10.38 28.67
N GLU A 15 -9.97 10.10 29.70
CA GLU A 15 -10.22 8.76 30.25
C GLU A 15 -11.59 8.20 29.84
N GLU A 16 -12.58 9.09 29.61
CA GLU A 16 -13.96 8.73 29.29
C GLU A 16 -14.32 9.09 27.85
N GLY A 17 -14.53 8.04 27.04
CA GLY A 17 -14.94 8.11 25.65
C GLY A 17 -16.41 7.79 25.41
N VAL A 18 -16.74 7.54 24.15
CA VAL A 18 -18.09 7.13 23.74
C VAL A 18 -18.35 5.72 24.25
N GLY A 19 -19.45 5.56 24.99
CA GLY A 19 -19.82 4.31 25.63
C GLY A 19 -19.44 4.25 27.11
N ASP A 20 -18.66 5.20 27.64
CA ASP A 20 -18.29 5.22 29.06
C ASP A 20 -19.28 6.03 29.91
N THR A 21 -20.19 6.79 29.28
CA THR A 21 -21.23 7.58 29.97
C THR A 21 -22.63 6.96 29.83
N PRO A 22 -23.56 7.22 30.78
CA PRO A 22 -24.94 6.69 30.71
C PRO A 22 -25.69 7.10 29.46
N ASP A 23 -25.38 8.29 28.93
CA ASP A 23 -26.03 8.87 27.75
C ASP A 23 -25.29 8.56 26.44
N SER A 24 -24.34 7.62 26.45
CA SER A 24 -23.57 7.20 25.28
C SER A 24 -23.55 5.67 25.11
N TYR A 25 -23.59 5.22 23.86
CA TYR A 25 -23.67 3.82 23.49
C TYR A 25 -22.65 3.54 22.39
N ALA A 26 -21.74 2.60 22.62
CA ALA A 26 -20.69 2.30 21.65
C ALA A 26 -20.49 0.81 21.40
N TYR A 27 -19.95 0.53 20.23
CA TYR A 27 -19.40 -0.74 19.82
C TYR A 27 -17.87 -0.63 19.70
N ASP A 28 -17.17 -1.58 20.31
CA ASP A 28 -15.73 -1.78 20.20
C ASP A 28 -15.51 -3.14 19.52
N GLY A 29 -15.27 -3.11 18.22
CA GLY A 29 -15.00 -4.32 17.46
C GLY A 29 -13.61 -4.90 17.72
N ASN A 30 -12.64 -4.17 18.26
CA ASN A 30 -11.35 -4.80 18.59
C ASN A 30 -11.50 -5.71 19.81
N ARG A 31 -12.23 -5.26 20.83
CA ARG A 31 -12.52 -6.04 22.05
C ARG A 31 -13.79 -6.89 21.96
N VAL A 32 -14.52 -6.81 20.85
CA VAL A 32 -15.77 -7.55 20.59
C VAL A 32 -16.80 -7.30 21.70
N ARG A 33 -17.01 -6.02 22.00
CA ARG A 33 -17.80 -5.56 23.15
C ARG A 33 -18.69 -4.38 22.79
N LYS A 34 -19.80 -4.26 23.51
CA LYS A 34 -20.61 -3.05 23.57
C LYS A 34 -20.40 -2.32 24.91
N TRP A 35 -20.49 -1.00 24.89
CA TRP A 35 -20.18 -0.11 26.01
C TRP A 35 -21.33 0.86 26.26
N ASN A 36 -21.81 0.89 27.51
CA ASN A 36 -22.67 1.92 28.08
C ASN A 36 -22.43 1.94 29.60
N VAL A 37 -21.47 2.74 30.06
CA VAL A 37 -20.86 2.75 31.42
C VAL A 37 -20.12 1.46 31.76
N THR A 38 -20.74 0.32 31.50
CA THR A 38 -20.19 -1.03 31.65
C THR A 38 -20.06 -1.70 30.30
N THR A 39 -19.23 -2.74 30.24
CA THR A 39 -18.93 -3.48 29.01
C THR A 39 -19.49 -4.90 29.05
N THR A 40 -20.08 -5.34 27.94
CA THR A 40 -20.57 -6.70 27.73
C THR A 40 -20.15 -7.23 26.37
N ASN A 41 -20.01 -8.55 26.25
CA ASN A 41 -19.65 -9.19 24.97
C ASN A 41 -20.75 -8.94 23.93
N TYR A 42 -20.35 -8.48 22.74
CA TYR A 42 -21.26 -8.20 21.64
C TYR A 42 -20.49 -8.09 20.31
N GLY A 43 -21.08 -8.59 19.23
CA GLY A 43 -20.57 -8.39 17.88
C GLY A 43 -19.44 -9.33 17.47
N LYS A 44 -18.56 -8.87 16.55
CA LYS A 44 -17.49 -9.66 15.92
C LYS A 44 -16.23 -8.81 15.68
N SER A 45 -15.04 -9.39 15.80
CA SER A 45 -13.79 -8.64 15.63
C SER A 45 -13.61 -8.00 14.24
N TRP A 46 -13.41 -6.68 14.16
CA TRP A 46 -13.25 -5.95 12.88
C TRP A 46 -11.82 -5.99 12.32
N ALA A 47 -11.71 -5.75 11.02
CA ALA A 47 -10.47 -5.61 10.26
C ALA A 47 -10.28 -4.18 9.75
N ALA A 48 -9.06 -3.82 9.38
CA ALA A 48 -8.84 -2.65 8.53
C ALA A 48 -9.63 -2.79 7.21
N GLY A 49 -10.36 -1.74 6.83
CA GLY A 49 -11.22 -1.72 5.64
C GLY A 49 -12.60 -2.38 5.82
N ASP A 50 -12.95 -2.85 7.02
CA ASP A 50 -14.34 -3.21 7.33
C ASP A 50 -15.22 -1.96 7.39
N ILE A 51 -16.51 -2.15 7.08
CA ILE A 51 -17.52 -1.09 7.12
C ILE A 51 -18.51 -1.43 8.23
N VAL A 52 -18.60 -0.54 9.22
CA VAL A 52 -19.57 -0.62 10.33
C VAL A 52 -20.74 0.31 10.02
N SER A 53 -21.96 -0.24 9.98
CA SER A 53 -23.19 0.57 9.98
C SER A 53 -23.71 0.68 11.41
N CYS A 54 -23.99 1.90 11.86
CA CYS A 54 -24.58 2.17 13.17
C CYS A 54 -26.04 2.57 12.97
N LEU A 55 -26.97 1.76 13.48
CA LEU A 55 -28.41 1.94 13.32
C LEU A 55 -29.02 2.37 14.65
N ILE A 56 -29.95 3.32 14.60
CA ILE A 56 -30.74 3.76 15.74
C ILE A 56 -32.20 3.88 15.33
N ASP A 57 -33.06 3.26 16.11
CA ASP A 57 -34.51 3.34 15.98
C ASP A 57 -35.05 4.02 17.23
N LEU A 58 -35.58 5.23 17.06
CA LEU A 58 -36.11 6.04 18.16
C LEU A 58 -37.56 5.70 18.50
N ASP A 59 -38.29 5.03 17.60
CA ASP A 59 -39.66 4.60 17.82
C ASP A 59 -39.67 3.33 18.68
N GLU A 60 -38.82 2.36 18.33
CA GLU A 60 -38.61 1.13 19.10
C GLU A 60 -37.61 1.30 20.26
N GLY A 61 -36.86 2.41 20.27
CA GLY A 61 -35.84 2.70 21.28
C GLY A 61 -34.67 1.71 21.27
N THR A 62 -34.18 1.34 20.08
CA THR A 62 -33.11 0.35 19.91
C THR A 62 -31.90 0.90 19.16
N ILE A 63 -30.73 0.32 19.44
CA ILE A 63 -29.49 0.55 18.68
C ILE A 63 -28.95 -0.80 18.21
N THR A 64 -28.64 -0.88 16.92
CA THR A 64 -28.11 -2.09 16.27
C THR A 64 -26.84 -1.73 15.49
N PHE A 65 -25.85 -2.62 15.48
CA PHE A 65 -24.68 -2.48 14.62
C PHE A 65 -24.68 -3.56 13.55
N CYS A 66 -24.29 -3.18 12.33
CA CYS A 66 -24.02 -4.12 11.25
C CYS A 66 -22.55 -4.01 10.86
N LEU A 67 -21.98 -5.13 10.43
CA LEU A 67 -20.59 -5.20 9.99
C LEU A 67 -20.54 -5.86 8.62
N ASN A 68 -20.04 -5.12 7.64
CA ASN A 68 -20.05 -5.52 6.23
C ASN A 68 -21.45 -5.91 5.72
N GLY A 69 -22.48 -5.20 6.18
CA GLY A 69 -23.89 -5.46 5.84
C GLY A 69 -24.58 -6.56 6.65
N GLN A 70 -23.85 -7.32 7.49
CA GLN A 70 -24.45 -8.33 8.36
C GLN A 70 -24.82 -7.73 9.72
N SER A 71 -26.07 -7.90 10.16
CA SER A 71 -26.49 -7.51 11.50
C SER A 71 -25.74 -8.29 12.57
N LEU A 72 -25.30 -7.60 13.62
CA LEU A 72 -24.69 -8.19 14.82
C LEU A 72 -25.73 -8.47 15.92
N GLY A 73 -27.02 -8.32 15.59
CA GLY A 73 -28.14 -8.36 16.55
C GLY A 73 -28.28 -7.05 17.32
N THR A 74 -29.37 -6.90 18.06
CA THR A 74 -29.65 -5.65 18.80
C THR A 74 -28.64 -5.44 19.92
N ALA A 75 -27.95 -4.30 19.91
CA ALA A 75 -26.95 -3.96 20.91
C ALA A 75 -27.60 -3.40 22.17
N PHE A 76 -28.52 -2.45 22.01
CA PHE A 76 -29.18 -1.78 23.13
C PHE A 76 -30.68 -1.68 22.86
N ASN A 77 -31.46 -1.89 23.93
CA ASN A 77 -32.91 -1.76 23.94
C ASN A 77 -33.29 -0.73 25.00
N ASN A 78 -34.49 -0.14 24.89
CA ASN A 78 -35.01 0.85 25.84
C ASN A 78 -34.06 2.03 26.02
N ILE A 79 -33.47 2.52 24.92
CA ILE A 79 -32.68 3.76 24.97
C ILE A 79 -33.59 4.93 25.35
N LYS A 80 -33.00 5.99 25.91
CA LYS A 80 -33.76 7.16 26.33
C LYS A 80 -34.39 7.85 25.11
N THR A 81 -35.71 8.00 25.11
CA THR A 81 -36.46 8.68 24.04
C THR A 81 -37.39 9.75 24.64
N GLY A 82 -37.88 10.65 23.79
CA GLY A 82 -38.83 11.69 24.17
C GLY A 82 -38.35 13.12 23.93
N PRO A 83 -39.18 14.12 24.28
CA PRO A 83 -38.90 15.52 24.00
C PRO A 83 -37.56 15.99 24.59
N GLY A 84 -36.77 16.70 23.78
CA GLY A 84 -35.47 17.23 24.19
C GLY A 84 -34.31 16.21 24.19
N VAL A 85 -34.56 14.97 23.76
CA VAL A 85 -33.52 13.97 23.58
C VAL A 85 -33.15 13.88 22.10
N ALA A 86 -31.87 14.08 21.81
CA ALA A 86 -31.30 13.93 20.47
C ALA A 86 -30.01 13.13 20.55
N TYR A 87 -29.81 12.26 19.57
CA TYR A 87 -28.61 11.45 19.43
C TYR A 87 -27.73 11.94 18.29
N PHE A 88 -26.43 11.86 18.50
CA PHE A 88 -25.39 12.28 17.57
C PHE A 88 -24.44 11.10 17.34
N PRO A 89 -24.00 10.86 16.10
CA PRO A 89 -22.92 9.92 15.83
C PRO A 89 -21.66 10.35 16.59
N ALA A 90 -21.01 9.40 17.26
CA ALA A 90 -19.86 9.68 18.08
C ALA A 90 -18.80 8.58 17.95
N ILE A 91 -17.53 8.98 18.10
CA ILE A 91 -16.40 8.07 18.11
C ILE A 91 -15.37 8.48 19.15
N SER A 92 -14.68 7.49 19.71
CA SER A 92 -13.41 7.68 20.42
C SER A 92 -12.30 6.94 19.69
N LEU A 93 -11.23 7.68 19.38
CA LEU A 93 -10.05 7.20 18.68
C LEU A 93 -8.84 7.27 19.59
N SER A 94 -8.04 6.21 19.59
CA SER A 94 -6.71 6.19 20.17
C SER A 94 -5.68 6.77 19.18
N PHE A 95 -4.46 7.02 19.66
CA PHE A 95 -3.36 7.51 18.83
C PHE A 95 -3.14 6.62 17.59
N LYS A 96 -2.97 7.24 16.41
CA LYS A 96 -2.78 6.59 15.10
C LYS A 96 -3.96 5.74 14.58
N GLU A 97 -5.11 5.73 15.24
CA GLU A 97 -6.33 5.16 14.65
C GLU A 97 -6.92 6.13 13.62
N SER A 98 -7.48 5.58 12.54
CA SER A 98 -8.09 6.36 11.47
C SER A 98 -9.37 5.71 10.96
N VAL A 99 -10.33 6.54 10.57
CA VAL A 99 -11.69 6.15 10.17
C VAL A 99 -12.21 7.10 9.10
N ALA A 100 -13.05 6.60 8.21
CA ALA A 100 -13.79 7.43 7.26
C ALA A 100 -15.29 7.34 7.56
N PHE A 101 -15.93 8.49 7.78
CA PHE A 101 -17.37 8.57 8.00
C PHE A 101 -18.11 8.79 6.69
N ASN A 102 -19.22 8.09 6.51
CA ASN A 102 -20.18 8.38 5.46
C ASN A 102 -21.56 8.59 6.07
N PHE A 103 -21.93 9.86 6.25
CA PHE A 103 -23.26 10.23 6.75
C PHE A 103 -24.32 10.34 5.64
N GLY A 104 -23.97 9.97 4.39
CA GLY A 104 -24.82 10.13 3.20
C GLY A 104 -24.20 11.03 2.12
N SER A 105 -23.01 11.59 2.37
CA SER A 105 -22.25 12.37 1.37
C SER A 105 -21.72 11.53 0.19
N ARG A 106 -21.73 10.20 0.34
CA ARG A 106 -21.40 9.20 -0.69
C ARG A 106 -22.49 8.12 -0.70
N PRO A 107 -22.71 7.41 -1.82
CA PRO A 107 -23.61 6.25 -1.84
C PRO A 107 -23.27 5.25 -0.73
N LEU A 108 -24.29 4.75 -0.03
CA LEU A 108 -24.09 3.74 1.00
C LEU A 108 -23.67 2.42 0.35
N ARG A 109 -22.61 1.81 0.88
CA ARG A 109 -22.13 0.51 0.38
C ARG A 109 -23.15 -0.62 0.65
N TYR A 110 -23.91 -0.50 1.74
CA TYR A 110 -24.93 -1.46 2.17
C TYR A 110 -26.27 -0.73 2.37
N PRO A 111 -27.02 -0.42 1.30
CA PRO A 111 -28.22 0.42 1.35
C PRO A 111 -29.48 -0.32 1.82
N PHE A 112 -29.49 -1.66 1.84
CA PHE A 112 -30.69 -2.48 2.05
C PHE A 112 -31.03 -2.78 3.52
N MET A 113 -30.77 -1.84 4.44
CA MET A 113 -31.24 -1.98 5.81
C MET A 113 -32.68 -1.44 5.86
N GLU A 114 -33.65 -2.34 5.67
CA GLU A 114 -35.08 -2.01 5.60
C GLU A 114 -35.49 -1.05 6.73
N GLY A 115 -36.13 0.06 6.37
CA GLY A 115 -36.64 1.06 7.32
C GLY A 115 -35.66 2.15 7.77
N TYR A 116 -34.35 2.04 7.44
CA TYR A 116 -33.35 3.04 7.84
C TYR A 116 -32.98 4.01 6.71
N LEU A 117 -32.69 5.26 7.08
CA LEU A 117 -32.23 6.32 6.18
C LEU A 117 -30.85 6.83 6.60
N PRO A 118 -30.01 7.30 5.66
CA PRO A 118 -28.80 8.04 6.00
C PRO A 118 -29.15 9.37 6.69
N LEU A 119 -28.18 9.94 7.43
CA LEU A 119 -28.35 11.26 8.05
C LEU A 119 -28.46 12.39 7.02
N GLN A 120 -27.85 12.20 5.86
CA GLN A 120 -27.93 13.10 4.72
C GLN A 120 -28.59 12.37 3.54
N ASP A 121 -29.69 12.91 3.06
CA ASP A 121 -30.39 12.36 1.89
C ASP A 121 -29.56 12.43 0.61
N PRO A 122 -29.73 11.48 -0.32
CA PRO A 122 -29.16 11.55 -1.65
C PRO A 122 -29.55 12.86 -2.38
N PRO A 123 -28.65 13.48 -3.15
CA PRO A 123 -28.96 14.69 -3.90
C PRO A 123 -29.78 14.39 -5.18
N THR A 124 -31.05 14.01 -5.01
CA THR A 124 -31.92 13.47 -6.08
C THR A 124 -32.03 14.37 -7.31
N ALA A 125 -32.19 15.68 -7.11
CA ALA A 125 -32.31 16.63 -8.22
C ALA A 125 -31.02 16.68 -9.08
N ASP A 126 -29.86 16.66 -8.43
CA ASP A 126 -28.58 16.66 -9.13
C ASP A 126 -28.28 15.31 -9.78
N LEU A 127 -28.68 14.20 -9.16
CA LEU A 127 -28.57 12.85 -9.74
C LEU A 127 -29.34 12.77 -11.07
N LEU A 128 -30.61 13.20 -11.08
CA LEU A 128 -31.43 13.23 -12.29
C LEU A 128 -30.80 14.10 -13.39
N LYS A 129 -30.25 15.26 -13.01
CA LYS A 129 -29.56 16.16 -13.95
C LYS A 129 -28.28 15.53 -14.49
N ALA A 130 -27.46 14.91 -13.64
CA ALA A 130 -26.21 14.26 -14.02
C ALA A 130 -26.45 13.08 -14.97
N HIS A 131 -27.42 12.20 -14.67
CA HIS A 131 -27.79 11.10 -15.57
C HIS A 131 -28.27 11.58 -16.93
N ARG A 132 -29.07 12.66 -16.97
CA ARG A 132 -29.54 13.23 -18.24
C ARG A 132 -28.39 13.78 -19.08
N LEU A 133 -27.48 14.54 -18.48
CA LEU A 133 -26.30 15.08 -19.15
C LEU A 133 -25.37 13.97 -19.64
N LEU A 134 -25.16 12.93 -18.84
CA LEU A 134 -24.39 11.76 -19.23
C LEU A 134 -25.04 11.02 -20.43
N GLY A 135 -26.37 10.91 -20.44
CA GLY A 135 -27.11 10.39 -21.59
C GLY A 135 -26.87 11.21 -22.86
N TYR A 136 -26.83 12.54 -22.75
CA TYR A 136 -26.47 13.41 -23.88
C TYR A 136 -25.03 13.19 -24.34
N ILE A 137 -24.08 13.05 -23.42
CA ILE A 137 -22.69 12.70 -23.77
C ILE A 137 -22.67 11.39 -24.55
N LYS A 138 -23.32 10.33 -24.05
CA LYS A 138 -23.37 9.03 -24.72
C LYS A 138 -23.93 9.14 -26.14
N ASN A 139 -25.05 9.86 -26.31
CA ASN A 139 -25.66 10.05 -27.62
C ASN A 139 -24.73 10.80 -28.58
N VAL A 140 -24.06 11.85 -28.11
CA VAL A 140 -23.13 12.64 -28.93
C VAL A 140 -21.90 11.82 -29.35
N LEU A 141 -21.39 10.95 -28.47
CA LEU A 141 -20.28 10.05 -28.78
C LEU A 141 -20.65 8.94 -29.80
N SER A 142 -21.94 8.60 -29.88
CA SER A 142 -22.49 7.60 -30.79
C SER A 142 -22.99 8.17 -32.12
N VAL A 143 -22.74 9.45 -32.41
CA VAL A 143 -23.23 10.12 -33.62
C VAL A 143 -22.06 10.66 -34.45
N THR A 144 -22.16 10.52 -35.76
CA THR A 144 -21.29 11.18 -36.76
C THR A 144 -22.13 11.96 -37.77
N ILE A 145 -21.61 13.08 -38.25
CA ILE A 145 -22.32 13.93 -39.22
C ILE A 145 -21.83 13.56 -40.62
N ASP A 146 -22.73 13.03 -41.46
CA ASP A 146 -22.44 12.85 -42.88
C ASP A 146 -22.52 14.20 -43.58
N ALA A 147 -21.36 14.76 -43.94
CA ALA A 147 -21.26 16.04 -44.63
C ALA A 147 -21.80 16.01 -46.08
N GLN A 148 -22.00 14.82 -46.68
CA GLN A 148 -22.56 14.68 -48.03
C GLN A 148 -24.07 14.55 -48.02
N GLU A 149 -24.64 13.85 -47.04
CA GLU A 149 -26.10 13.65 -46.93
C GLU A 149 -26.80 14.57 -45.92
N GLU A 150 -26.06 15.39 -45.17
CA GLU A 150 -26.55 16.25 -44.07
C GLU A 150 -27.37 15.47 -43.02
N LYS A 151 -27.01 14.20 -42.79
CA LYS A 151 -27.70 13.30 -41.86
C LYS A 151 -26.82 12.90 -40.68
N LEU A 152 -27.47 12.64 -39.56
CA LEU A 152 -26.85 12.03 -38.40
C LEU A 152 -26.83 10.51 -38.59
N LEU A 153 -25.64 9.92 -38.55
CA LEU A 153 -25.45 8.48 -38.58
C LEU A 153 -25.08 7.99 -37.18
N GLU A 154 -25.72 6.91 -36.75
CA GLU A 154 -25.39 6.24 -35.50
C GLU A 154 -24.16 5.34 -35.71
N LYS A 155 -23.21 5.41 -34.79
CA LYS A 155 -21.98 4.63 -34.78
C LYS A 155 -21.72 4.08 -33.39
N ASP A 156 -20.99 2.97 -33.34
CA ASP A 156 -20.45 2.48 -32.08
C ASP A 156 -19.55 3.53 -31.41
N SER A 157 -19.90 3.88 -30.16
CA SER A 157 -19.14 4.78 -29.29
C SER A 157 -17.70 4.33 -29.08
N ALA A 158 -17.40 3.03 -29.17
CA ALA A 158 -16.04 2.51 -29.05
C ALA A 158 -15.12 3.02 -30.18
N ALA A 159 -15.70 3.39 -31.33
CA ALA A 159 -14.98 3.92 -32.48
C ALA A 159 -14.91 5.45 -32.51
N TRP A 160 -15.31 6.13 -31.41
CA TRP A 160 -15.13 7.56 -31.23
C TRP A 160 -13.65 7.94 -31.14
N ARG A 161 -13.31 9.18 -31.50
CA ARG A 161 -11.97 9.75 -31.42
C ARG A 161 -12.04 11.23 -31.05
N LEU A 162 -11.20 11.66 -30.12
CA LEU A 162 -11.11 13.05 -29.67
C LEU A 162 -10.72 14.02 -30.81
N HIS A 163 -9.90 13.58 -31.77
CA HIS A 163 -9.56 14.35 -32.98
C HIS A 163 -10.69 14.36 -34.04
N GLY A 164 -11.94 14.28 -33.61
CA GLY A 164 -13.13 14.16 -34.46
C GLY A 164 -13.69 15.50 -34.94
N GLU A 165 -14.96 15.49 -35.35
CA GLU A 165 -15.68 16.63 -35.90
C GLU A 165 -15.77 17.81 -34.89
N PRO A 166 -15.36 19.04 -35.26
CA PRO A 166 -15.41 20.20 -34.36
C PRO A 166 -16.78 20.45 -33.73
N THR A 167 -17.86 20.17 -34.47
CA THR A 167 -19.24 20.30 -34.00
C THR A 167 -19.53 19.40 -32.79
N ILE A 168 -19.01 18.16 -32.81
CA ILE A 168 -19.13 17.21 -31.69
C ILE A 168 -18.39 17.75 -30.47
N LEU A 169 -17.16 18.24 -30.65
CA LEU A 169 -16.35 18.80 -29.55
C LEU A 169 -16.99 20.05 -28.93
N ILE A 170 -17.52 20.96 -29.75
CA ILE A 170 -18.23 22.16 -29.26
C ILE A 170 -19.50 21.77 -28.50
N THR A 171 -20.24 20.78 -29.01
CA THR A 171 -21.44 20.26 -28.33
C THR A 171 -21.08 19.63 -26.98
N LEU A 172 -20.02 18.82 -26.94
CA LEU A 172 -19.49 18.26 -25.70
C LEU A 172 -19.06 19.37 -24.73
N ALA A 173 -18.31 20.38 -25.18
CA ALA A 173 -17.94 21.53 -24.35
C ALA A 173 -19.15 22.22 -23.71
N HIS A 174 -20.24 22.39 -24.47
CA HIS A 174 -21.47 22.95 -23.95
C HIS A 174 -22.13 22.05 -22.88
N ILE A 175 -22.18 20.74 -23.10
CA ILE A 175 -22.70 19.79 -22.10
C ILE A 175 -21.84 19.83 -20.82
N PHE A 176 -20.51 19.89 -20.99
CA PHE A 176 -19.56 19.92 -19.88
C PHE A 176 -19.65 21.16 -19.01
N ASN A 177 -20.05 22.31 -19.54
CA ASN A 177 -20.33 23.50 -18.72
C ASN A 177 -21.37 23.24 -17.62
N TYR A 178 -22.33 22.34 -17.85
CA TYR A 178 -23.32 21.94 -16.86
C TYR A 178 -22.96 20.66 -16.10
N PHE A 179 -22.19 19.77 -16.72
CA PHE A 179 -21.79 18.49 -16.13
C PHE A 179 -20.62 18.65 -15.14
N ALA A 180 -19.62 19.46 -15.47
CA ALA A 180 -18.43 19.64 -14.66
C ALA A 180 -18.73 20.09 -13.21
N PRO A 181 -19.59 21.11 -12.95
CA PRO A 181 -19.95 21.49 -11.58
C PRO A 181 -20.58 20.35 -10.76
N LEU A 182 -21.30 19.43 -11.41
CA LEU A 182 -21.90 18.26 -10.75
C LEU A 182 -20.83 17.24 -10.37
N MET A 183 -19.83 17.02 -11.24
CA MET A 183 -18.73 16.09 -10.97
C MET A 183 -17.74 16.58 -9.90
N CYS A 184 -17.95 17.77 -9.35
CA CYS A 184 -17.28 18.21 -8.14
C CYS A 184 -17.98 17.74 -6.84
N LYS A 185 -19.11 17.02 -6.95
CA LYS A 185 -19.78 16.35 -5.81
C LYS A 185 -19.43 14.87 -5.79
N VAL A 186 -18.79 14.42 -4.72
CA VAL A 186 -18.32 13.02 -4.56
C VAL A 186 -19.46 12.01 -4.77
N TYR A 187 -20.66 12.30 -4.26
CA TYR A 187 -21.81 11.42 -4.44
C TYR A 187 -22.09 11.13 -5.93
N LEU A 188 -22.12 12.17 -6.76
CA LEU A 188 -22.44 12.07 -8.19
C LEU A 188 -21.32 11.39 -8.96
N VAL A 189 -20.07 11.60 -8.55
CA VAL A 189 -18.92 10.89 -9.13
C VAL A 189 -19.06 9.39 -8.89
N GLU A 190 -19.29 8.95 -7.65
CA GLU A 190 -19.40 7.54 -7.30
C GLU A 190 -20.65 6.87 -7.87
N ASP A 191 -21.80 7.56 -7.89
CA ASP A 191 -23.06 6.97 -8.34
C ASP A 191 -23.26 7.04 -9.85
N VAL A 192 -22.85 8.13 -10.50
CA VAL A 192 -23.13 8.36 -11.92
C VAL A 192 -21.92 8.02 -12.78
N LEU A 193 -20.79 8.66 -12.51
CA LEU A 193 -19.63 8.53 -13.41
C LEU A 193 -18.91 7.20 -13.26
N MET A 194 -18.70 6.71 -12.04
CA MET A 194 -18.03 5.43 -11.82
C MET A 194 -18.84 4.27 -12.41
N ASN A 195 -20.17 4.27 -12.22
CA ASN A 195 -21.05 3.27 -12.82
C ASN A 195 -21.05 3.35 -14.36
N PHE A 196 -20.96 4.56 -14.93
CA PHE A 196 -20.78 4.72 -16.37
C PHE A 196 -19.48 4.13 -16.88
N LEU A 197 -18.35 4.45 -16.24
CA LEU A 197 -17.04 3.90 -16.63
C LEU A 197 -16.96 2.39 -16.44
N LEU A 198 -17.58 1.85 -15.39
CA LEU A 198 -17.72 0.41 -15.18
C LEU A 198 -18.55 -0.25 -16.28
N GLY A 199 -19.68 0.37 -16.67
CA GLY A 199 -20.52 -0.12 -17.75
C GLY A 199 -19.80 -0.19 -19.10
N ILE A 200 -18.81 0.66 -19.36
CA ILE A 200 -17.96 0.56 -20.56
C ILE A 200 -17.09 -0.71 -20.54
N LEU A 201 -16.66 -1.17 -19.36
CA LEU A 201 -15.81 -2.35 -19.19
C LEU A 201 -16.61 -3.68 -19.18
N GLU A 202 -17.90 -3.63 -18.86
CA GLU A 202 -18.79 -4.80 -18.82
C GLU A 202 -19.08 -5.38 -20.22
N GLY A 203 -18.88 -4.60 -21.29
CA GLY A 203 -19.03 -5.03 -22.69
C GLY A 203 -18.03 -6.08 -23.18
N GLY A 204 -17.05 -6.47 -22.35
CA GLY A 204 -15.97 -7.39 -22.73
C GLY A 204 -14.80 -6.69 -23.45
N GLY A 205 -13.64 -7.37 -23.52
CA GLY A 205 -12.39 -6.84 -24.09
C GLY A 205 -11.20 -6.91 -23.12
N SER A 206 -9.97 -6.96 -23.67
CA SER A 206 -8.77 -6.77 -22.85
C SER A 206 -8.76 -5.34 -22.31
N VAL A 207 -8.22 -5.13 -21.10
CA VAL A 207 -8.00 -3.78 -20.56
C VAL A 207 -7.09 -2.95 -21.50
N ASP A 208 -6.33 -3.62 -22.37
CA ASP A 208 -5.54 -3.02 -23.44
C ASP A 208 -6.37 -2.32 -24.55
N GLU A 209 -7.69 -2.51 -24.60
CA GLU A 209 -8.53 -2.16 -25.76
C GLU A 209 -9.68 -1.17 -25.46
N HIS A 210 -9.61 -0.38 -24.40
CA HIS A 210 -10.63 0.65 -24.11
C HIS A 210 -10.15 2.07 -24.48
N PRO A 211 -10.00 2.42 -25.78
CA PRO A 211 -9.61 3.77 -26.20
C PRO A 211 -10.64 4.80 -25.75
N LEU A 212 -11.92 4.41 -25.64
CA LEU A 212 -12.99 5.30 -25.19
C LEU A 212 -12.73 5.85 -23.78
N ILE A 213 -12.27 5.02 -22.84
CA ILE A 213 -11.96 5.50 -21.47
C ILE A 213 -10.80 6.49 -21.52
N GLN A 214 -9.76 6.22 -22.32
CA GLN A 214 -8.62 7.14 -22.44
C GLN A 214 -9.06 8.49 -23.00
N GLN A 215 -9.84 8.47 -24.09
CA GLN A 215 -10.31 9.68 -24.74
C GLN A 215 -11.31 10.47 -23.88
N LEU A 216 -12.16 9.78 -23.10
CA LEU A 216 -13.03 10.41 -22.11
C LEU A 216 -12.22 11.08 -21.00
N LEU A 217 -11.14 10.44 -20.53
CA LEU A 217 -10.24 11.06 -19.56
C LEU A 217 -9.54 12.28 -20.16
N ASP A 218 -9.05 12.22 -21.40
CA ASP A 218 -8.50 13.39 -22.10
C ASP A 218 -9.53 14.53 -22.15
N LEU A 219 -10.79 14.21 -22.48
CA LEU A 219 -11.89 15.17 -22.51
C LEU A 219 -12.19 15.75 -21.12
N PHE A 220 -12.19 14.93 -20.08
CA PHE A 220 -12.40 15.37 -18.70
C PHE A 220 -11.27 16.30 -18.25
N TRP A 221 -10.02 15.94 -18.52
CA TRP A 221 -8.88 16.79 -18.22
C TRP A 221 -8.87 18.07 -19.04
N LEU A 222 -9.38 18.06 -20.28
CA LEU A 222 -9.46 19.25 -21.13
C LEU A 222 -10.58 20.20 -20.72
N LEU A 223 -11.78 19.69 -20.48
CA LEU A 223 -13.00 20.50 -20.30
C LEU A 223 -13.34 20.80 -18.84
N MET A 224 -12.76 20.07 -17.88
CA MET A 224 -13.05 20.25 -16.46
C MET A 224 -11.89 20.91 -15.70
N GLU A 225 -10.80 21.27 -16.35
CA GLU A 225 -9.62 21.89 -15.69
C GLU A 225 -9.97 23.21 -15.00
N ALA A 226 -10.87 24.00 -15.58
CA ALA A 226 -11.36 25.26 -15.02
C ALA A 226 -12.16 25.08 -13.72
N ASN A 227 -12.73 23.88 -13.50
CA ASN A 227 -13.46 23.55 -12.29
C ASN A 227 -12.50 22.81 -11.36
N GLU A 228 -11.69 23.60 -10.64
CA GLU A 228 -10.64 23.10 -9.73
C GLU A 228 -11.11 21.87 -8.94
N GLY A 229 -10.50 20.72 -9.21
CA GLY A 229 -10.70 19.51 -8.40
C GLY A 229 -11.68 18.45 -8.93
N CYS A 230 -12.45 18.68 -10.00
CA CYS A 230 -13.38 17.62 -10.44
C CYS A 230 -12.66 16.35 -10.98
N PRO A 231 -11.62 16.41 -11.85
CA PRO A 231 -10.83 15.23 -12.23
C PRO A 231 -10.16 14.54 -11.04
N LYS A 232 -9.80 15.35 -10.02
CA LYS A 232 -9.18 14.89 -8.78
C LYS A 232 -10.14 14.03 -7.94
N LEU A 233 -11.42 14.40 -7.90
CA LEU A 233 -12.45 13.70 -7.17
C LEU A 233 -12.77 12.33 -7.79
N ILE A 234 -12.84 12.26 -9.13
CA ILE A 234 -12.99 11.00 -9.89
C ILE A 234 -11.93 9.99 -9.47
N LEU A 235 -10.68 10.43 -9.43
CA LEU A 235 -9.54 9.57 -9.09
C LEU A 235 -9.52 9.20 -7.60
N SER A 236 -10.03 10.08 -6.71
CA SER A 236 -10.13 9.82 -5.27
C SER A 236 -11.27 8.87 -4.85
N SER A 237 -12.25 8.68 -5.74
CA SER A 237 -13.42 7.82 -5.53
C SER A 237 -13.24 6.39 -6.03
N ILE A 238 -12.09 6.08 -6.65
CA ILE A 238 -11.72 4.72 -7.01
C ILE A 238 -11.34 3.98 -5.72
N ILE A 239 -12.24 3.12 -5.24
CA ILE A 239 -11.99 2.24 -4.09
C ILE A 239 -11.83 0.80 -4.62
N PRO A 240 -10.60 0.28 -4.75
CA PRO A 240 -10.30 -1.01 -5.38
C PRO A 240 -10.66 -2.25 -4.55
N LEU A 241 -11.86 -2.31 -3.98
CA LEU A 241 -12.31 -3.45 -3.16
C LEU A 241 -12.97 -4.59 -3.98
N MET A 242 -13.16 -4.44 -5.29
CA MET A 242 -13.69 -5.51 -6.16
C MET A 242 -12.94 -5.59 -7.49
N ILE A 243 -12.90 -6.79 -8.09
CA ILE A 243 -12.20 -7.07 -9.37
C ILE A 243 -12.55 -6.10 -10.51
N HIS A 244 -13.81 -5.67 -10.60
CA HIS A 244 -14.26 -4.69 -11.60
C HIS A 244 -13.60 -3.32 -11.42
N TYR A 245 -13.39 -2.89 -10.17
CA TYR A 245 -12.68 -1.65 -9.86
C TYR A 245 -11.18 -1.77 -10.14
N LEU A 246 -10.57 -2.95 -9.99
CA LEU A 246 -9.18 -3.16 -10.40
C LEU A 246 -9.02 -3.04 -11.92
N ARG A 247 -9.93 -3.63 -12.71
CA ARG A 247 -9.93 -3.46 -14.18
C ARG A 247 -10.08 -2.00 -14.58
N LEU A 248 -10.99 -1.27 -13.94
CA LEU A 248 -11.18 0.16 -14.17
C LEU A 248 -9.95 0.97 -13.76
N THR A 249 -9.33 0.64 -12.62
CA THR A 249 -8.09 1.27 -12.15
C THR A 249 -6.99 1.08 -13.19
N THR A 250 -6.80 -0.14 -13.71
CA THR A 250 -5.82 -0.41 -14.76
C THR A 250 -6.11 0.39 -16.03
N ALA A 251 -7.37 0.53 -16.44
CA ALA A 251 -7.74 1.37 -17.58
C ALA A 251 -7.42 2.85 -17.32
N ILE A 252 -7.81 3.39 -16.17
CA ILE A 252 -7.57 4.80 -15.81
C ILE A 252 -6.06 5.10 -15.71
N LEU A 253 -5.28 4.18 -15.14
CA LEU A 253 -3.83 4.33 -15.00
C LEU A 253 -3.07 4.24 -16.31
N ARG A 254 -3.68 3.85 -17.44
CA ARG A 254 -3.04 3.99 -18.76
C ARG A 254 -2.96 5.45 -19.20
N HIS A 255 -3.91 6.28 -18.76
CA HIS A 255 -3.93 7.69 -19.09
C HIS A 255 -2.86 8.45 -18.31
N GLU A 256 -1.88 9.06 -18.99
CA GLU A 256 -0.68 9.63 -18.38
C GLU A 256 -1.00 10.66 -17.29
N LYS A 257 -1.83 11.66 -17.60
CA LYS A 257 -2.17 12.72 -16.62
C LYS A 257 -2.89 12.15 -15.39
N SER A 258 -3.81 11.21 -15.59
CA SER A 258 -4.54 10.55 -14.49
C SER A 258 -3.61 9.73 -13.61
N ARG A 259 -2.71 8.96 -14.23
CA ARG A 259 -1.70 8.14 -13.53
C ARG A 259 -0.77 8.98 -12.68
N LYS A 260 -0.16 10.03 -13.26
CA LYS A 260 0.74 10.93 -12.52
C LYS A 260 0.02 11.68 -11.41
N TYR A 261 -1.24 12.06 -11.63
CA TYR A 261 -2.07 12.64 -10.57
C TYR A 261 -2.30 11.67 -9.41
N LEU A 262 -2.68 10.42 -9.71
CA LEU A 262 -2.88 9.36 -8.72
C LEU A 262 -1.62 9.10 -7.90
N LEU A 263 -0.46 9.00 -8.56
CA LEU A 263 0.84 8.80 -7.92
C LEU A 263 1.19 9.95 -6.94
N ASN A 264 0.97 11.20 -7.37
CA ASN A 264 1.32 12.35 -6.55
C ASN A 264 0.43 12.53 -5.33
N ASN A 265 -0.85 12.15 -5.41
CA ASN A 265 -1.86 12.56 -4.43
C ASN A 265 -2.52 11.42 -3.65
N LEU A 266 -2.48 10.18 -4.14
CA LEU A 266 -3.30 9.08 -3.61
C LEU A 266 -2.51 7.80 -3.31
N THR A 267 -1.35 7.57 -3.93
CA THR A 267 -0.49 6.43 -3.59
C THR A 267 0.33 6.70 -2.32
N PHE A 268 0.52 5.65 -1.51
CA PHE A 268 1.24 5.65 -0.22
C PHE A 268 0.62 6.47 0.94
N ASP A 269 -0.63 6.95 0.81
CA ASP A 269 -1.45 7.45 1.94
C ASP A 269 -1.97 6.24 2.75
N VAL A 270 -1.74 6.19 4.07
CA VAL A 270 -2.02 5.03 4.96
C VAL A 270 -3.42 4.46 4.79
N LEU A 271 -4.45 5.30 4.57
CA LEU A 271 -5.82 4.83 4.38
C LEU A 271 -6.14 4.35 2.97
N ARG A 272 -5.51 4.96 1.95
CA ARG A 272 -5.88 4.77 0.53
C ARG A 272 -4.95 3.80 -0.21
N SER A 273 -3.67 3.78 0.16
CA SER A 273 -2.63 2.91 -0.41
C SER A 273 -2.79 1.44 -0.04
N VAL A 274 -3.30 1.17 1.16
CA VAL A 274 -3.69 -0.18 1.58
C VAL A 274 -4.73 -0.73 0.60
N VAL A 275 -5.70 0.08 0.18
CA VAL A 275 -6.78 -0.40 -0.71
C VAL A 275 -6.27 -0.85 -2.09
N PHE A 276 -5.24 -0.21 -2.66
CA PHE A 276 -4.75 -0.54 -4.02
C PHE A 276 -4.04 -1.89 -4.14
N PHE A 277 -3.31 -2.32 -3.10
CA PHE A 277 -2.49 -3.53 -3.14
C PHE A 277 -2.86 -4.60 -2.11
N TYR A 278 -3.89 -4.35 -1.30
CA TYR A 278 -4.41 -5.32 -0.33
C TYR A 278 -5.41 -6.27 -0.99
N ILE A 279 -5.09 -7.56 -1.02
CA ILE A 279 -6.13 -8.59 -1.11
C ILE A 279 -6.63 -8.78 0.31
N LYS A 280 -7.90 -8.43 0.56
CA LYS A 280 -8.48 -8.48 1.90
C LYS A 280 -8.23 -9.85 2.54
N THR A 281 -7.51 -9.87 3.66
CA THR A 281 -7.37 -11.08 4.47
C THR A 281 -8.77 -11.48 4.89
N PRO A 282 -9.19 -12.73 4.63
CA PRO A 282 -10.46 -13.23 5.12
C PRO A 282 -10.28 -13.51 6.60
N LEU A 283 -10.25 -12.46 7.43
CA LEU A 283 -10.43 -12.61 8.88
C LEU A 283 -11.73 -13.39 9.17
N ARG A 284 -12.66 -13.40 8.20
CA ARG A 284 -13.94 -14.10 8.24
C ARG A 284 -14.19 -14.89 6.96
N VAL A 285 -14.05 -16.21 7.08
CA VAL A 285 -14.25 -17.20 6.02
C VAL A 285 -15.63 -17.08 5.35
N LYS A 286 -16.70 -16.90 6.13
CA LYS A 286 -18.08 -16.78 5.64
C LYS A 286 -18.25 -15.52 4.78
N GLU A 287 -17.82 -14.38 5.29
CA GLU A 287 -17.93 -13.08 4.60
C GLU A 287 -17.03 -12.98 3.36
N ALA A 288 -15.93 -13.73 3.34
CA ALA A 288 -15.01 -13.77 2.20
C ALA A 288 -15.40 -14.78 1.11
N GLY A 289 -16.55 -15.47 1.24
CA GLY A 289 -16.98 -16.50 0.29
C GLY A 289 -16.05 -17.73 0.26
N LEU A 290 -15.17 -17.89 1.25
CA LEU A 290 -14.27 -19.03 1.33
C LEU A 290 -15.03 -20.33 1.62
N GLU A 291 -16.14 -20.26 2.34
CA GLU A 291 -17.00 -21.42 2.57
C GLU A 291 -17.65 -21.93 1.27
N GLU A 292 -18.07 -21.02 0.38
CA GLU A 292 -18.59 -21.39 -0.94
C GLU A 292 -17.47 -21.93 -1.84
N LEU A 293 -16.27 -21.35 -1.75
CA LEU A 293 -15.11 -21.76 -2.54
C LEU A 293 -14.52 -23.09 -2.09
N ILE A 294 -14.52 -23.35 -0.79
CA ILE A 294 -14.00 -24.54 -0.13
C ILE A 294 -15.11 -25.12 0.78
N PRO A 295 -16.12 -25.79 0.20
CA PRO A 295 -17.22 -26.34 0.98
C PRO A 295 -16.75 -27.42 1.96
N THR A 296 -15.85 -28.28 1.49
CA THR A 296 -15.27 -29.38 2.27
C THR A 296 -13.87 -29.00 2.72
N THR A 297 -13.66 -28.99 4.03
CA THR A 297 -12.38 -28.79 4.70
C THR A 297 -11.66 -30.12 4.93
N TRP A 298 -10.35 -30.04 5.09
CA TRP A 298 -9.51 -31.19 5.41
C TRP A 298 -8.30 -30.73 6.24
N TRP A 299 -7.83 -31.62 7.10
CA TRP A 299 -6.63 -31.46 7.92
C TRP A 299 -6.04 -32.86 8.20
N PRO A 300 -4.73 -32.96 8.45
CA PRO A 300 -4.13 -34.23 8.86
C PRO A 300 -4.73 -34.72 10.18
N THR A 301 -4.95 -36.02 10.29
CA THR A 301 -5.63 -36.68 11.43
C THR A 301 -4.67 -37.54 12.27
N HIS A 302 -3.43 -37.70 11.79
CA HIS A 302 -2.36 -38.46 12.42
C HIS A 302 -1.10 -37.59 12.50
N PHE A 303 -0.49 -37.55 13.67
CA PHE A 303 0.69 -36.72 13.96
C PHE A 303 1.69 -37.53 14.79
N ASP A 304 2.98 -37.47 14.45
CA ASP A 304 4.07 -38.00 15.29
C ASP A 304 4.29 -37.12 16.53
N LYS A 305 5.25 -37.54 17.37
CA LYS A 305 5.70 -36.78 18.55
C LYS A 305 6.34 -35.42 18.21
N GLU A 306 6.61 -35.14 16.94
CA GLU A 306 7.18 -33.89 16.40
C GLU A 306 6.14 -33.08 15.57
N GLY A 307 4.88 -33.53 15.48
CA GLY A 307 3.79 -32.87 14.74
C GLY A 307 3.70 -33.16 13.23
N LYS A 308 4.48 -34.09 12.66
CA LYS A 308 4.43 -34.47 11.23
C LYS A 308 3.47 -35.63 10.98
N ASP A 309 2.87 -35.65 9.80
CA ASP A 309 1.95 -36.71 9.35
C ASP A 309 2.70 -38.04 9.18
N GLU A 310 2.39 -39.04 9.99
CA GLU A 310 3.12 -40.32 10.06
C GLU A 310 2.81 -41.31 8.92
N ARG A 311 1.79 -41.07 8.09
CA ARG A 311 1.32 -42.11 7.14
C ARG A 311 1.85 -41.95 5.71
N GLU A 312 2.35 -43.06 5.16
CA GLU A 312 2.36 -43.26 3.71
C GLU A 312 0.89 -43.27 3.19
N PRO A 313 0.62 -42.78 1.96
CA PRO A 313 -0.74 -42.65 1.37
C PRO A 313 -1.59 -43.94 1.28
N THR A 314 -1.05 -45.07 1.69
CA THR A 314 -1.61 -46.42 1.56
C THR A 314 -2.62 -46.78 2.65
N ASP A 315 -2.60 -46.12 3.81
CA ASP A 315 -3.49 -46.38 4.97
C ASP A 315 -4.73 -45.45 5.06
N GLU A 316 -4.99 -44.64 4.04
CA GLU A 316 -6.08 -43.65 4.02
C GLU A 316 -7.42 -44.28 3.59
N SER A 317 -8.48 -44.08 4.38
CA SER A 317 -9.85 -44.53 4.03
C SER A 317 -10.32 -43.93 2.69
N SER A 318 -11.22 -44.62 1.98
CA SER A 318 -11.81 -44.11 0.73
C SER A 318 -12.51 -42.75 0.94
N ASP A 319 -13.13 -42.57 2.10
CA ASP A 319 -13.90 -41.36 2.43
C ASP A 319 -12.98 -40.19 2.78
N GLU A 320 -11.86 -40.46 3.46
CA GLU A 320 -10.84 -39.46 3.80
C GLU A 320 -10.10 -38.98 2.54
N ARG A 321 -9.75 -39.93 1.64
CA ARG A 321 -9.24 -39.63 0.29
C ARG A 321 -10.18 -38.73 -0.49
N LEU A 322 -11.49 -39.01 -0.45
CA LEU A 322 -12.48 -38.22 -1.17
C LEU A 322 -12.60 -36.79 -0.61
N ARG A 323 -12.58 -36.65 0.72
CA ARG A 323 -12.60 -35.34 1.40
C ARG A 323 -11.34 -34.53 1.11
N ARG A 324 -10.15 -35.14 1.18
CA ARG A 324 -8.88 -34.49 0.84
C ARG A 324 -8.90 -33.94 -0.59
N ARG A 325 -9.28 -34.77 -1.56
CA ARG A 325 -9.40 -34.35 -2.97
C ARG A 325 -10.44 -33.24 -3.15
N ALA A 326 -11.52 -33.23 -2.39
CA ALA A 326 -12.52 -32.16 -2.45
C ALA A 326 -11.97 -30.83 -1.91
N TYR A 327 -11.23 -30.88 -0.81
CA TYR A 327 -10.52 -29.72 -0.23
C TYR A 327 -9.46 -29.19 -1.19
N GLU A 328 -8.58 -30.04 -1.74
CA GLU A 328 -7.55 -29.66 -2.72
C GLU A 328 -8.16 -28.98 -3.96
N ARG A 329 -9.29 -29.50 -4.49
CA ARG A 329 -10.02 -28.83 -5.57
C ARG A 329 -10.52 -27.44 -5.15
N GLY A 330 -10.97 -27.29 -3.91
CA GLY A 330 -11.35 -25.99 -3.33
C GLY A 330 -10.17 -25.02 -3.27
N CYS A 331 -9.04 -25.46 -2.74
CA CYS A 331 -7.80 -24.69 -2.69
C CYS A 331 -7.34 -24.26 -4.09
N GLN A 332 -7.43 -25.14 -5.09
CA GLN A 332 -7.07 -24.80 -6.47
C GLN A 332 -8.01 -23.75 -7.09
N ARG A 333 -9.32 -23.81 -6.80
CA ARG A 333 -10.26 -22.76 -7.22
C ARG A 333 -9.93 -21.42 -6.58
N LEU A 334 -9.60 -21.42 -5.29
CA LEU A 334 -9.20 -20.24 -4.56
C LEU A 334 -7.92 -19.65 -5.17
N LYS A 335 -6.89 -20.47 -5.41
CA LYS A 335 -5.63 -20.06 -6.06
C LYS A 335 -5.88 -19.37 -7.39
N LYS A 336 -6.68 -19.97 -8.28
CA LYS A 336 -7.03 -19.37 -9.59
C LYS A 336 -7.75 -18.02 -9.46
N ARG A 337 -8.62 -17.84 -8.47
CA ARG A 337 -9.29 -16.53 -8.25
C ARG A 337 -8.32 -15.47 -7.74
N ILE A 338 -7.38 -15.86 -6.88
CA ILE A 338 -6.32 -14.98 -6.38
C ILE A 338 -5.39 -14.56 -7.53
N GLU A 339 -4.94 -15.50 -8.35
CA GLU A 339 -4.07 -15.24 -9.51
C GLU A 339 -4.61 -14.12 -10.40
N VAL A 340 -5.90 -14.14 -10.74
CA VAL A 340 -6.52 -13.08 -11.57
C VAL A 340 -6.43 -11.69 -10.91
N VAL A 341 -6.60 -11.62 -9.58
CA VAL A 341 -6.49 -10.37 -8.83
C VAL A 341 -5.03 -9.92 -8.76
N GLU A 342 -4.11 -10.84 -8.51
CA GLU A 342 -2.68 -10.56 -8.47
C GLU A 342 -2.16 -10.06 -9.81
N ASP A 343 -2.57 -10.67 -10.92
CA ASP A 343 -2.21 -10.26 -12.27
C ASP A 343 -2.63 -8.81 -12.54
N LEU A 344 -3.85 -8.43 -12.15
CA LEU A 344 -4.32 -7.04 -12.27
C LEU A 344 -3.50 -6.09 -11.39
N GLN A 345 -3.17 -6.48 -10.16
CA GLN A 345 -2.34 -5.67 -9.26
C GLN A 345 -0.90 -5.50 -9.78
N VAL A 346 -0.32 -6.55 -10.36
CA VAL A 346 1.00 -6.48 -11.01
C VAL A 346 0.94 -5.59 -12.25
N GLN A 347 -0.13 -5.65 -13.05
CA GLN A 347 -0.33 -4.73 -14.18
C GLN A 347 -0.42 -3.27 -13.73
N ILE A 348 -1.13 -2.99 -12.63
CA ILE A 348 -1.17 -1.66 -12.01
C ILE A 348 0.25 -1.22 -11.65
N LEU A 349 1.03 -2.05 -10.95
CA LEU A 349 2.42 -1.71 -10.60
C LEU A 349 3.29 -1.45 -11.83
N LYS A 350 3.16 -2.24 -12.89
CA LYS A 350 3.89 -2.01 -14.15
C LYS A 350 3.55 -0.65 -14.77
N LEU A 351 2.29 -0.22 -14.70
CA LEU A 351 1.89 1.12 -15.14
C LEU A 351 2.52 2.21 -14.27
N LEU A 352 2.55 2.02 -12.94
CA LEU A 352 3.19 2.96 -12.01
C LEU A 352 4.72 3.03 -12.18
N LEU A 353 5.35 1.93 -12.58
CA LEU A 353 6.79 1.82 -12.87
C LEU A 353 7.16 2.22 -14.30
N ASN A 354 6.25 2.84 -15.05
CA ASN A 354 6.50 3.30 -16.41
C ASN A 354 7.56 4.42 -16.41
N ASN A 355 8.56 4.30 -17.30
CA ASN A 355 9.64 5.26 -17.49
C ASN A 355 9.64 5.93 -18.88
N LYS A 356 8.63 5.62 -19.70
CA LYS A 356 8.52 6.15 -21.08
C LYS A 356 7.65 7.40 -21.15
N ASP A 357 6.96 7.76 -20.08
CA ASP A 357 5.93 8.80 -20.04
C ASP A 357 6.49 10.15 -19.57
N LYS A 358 7.49 10.66 -20.28
CA LYS A 358 8.16 11.94 -19.98
C LYS A 358 7.49 13.15 -20.64
N THR A 359 6.26 13.01 -21.16
CA THR A 359 5.61 14.07 -21.94
C THR A 359 5.15 15.24 -21.04
N THR A 360 4.79 14.94 -19.79
CA THR A 360 4.30 15.91 -18.80
C THR A 360 5.14 15.93 -17.51
N GLY A 361 6.42 16.29 -17.61
CA GLY A 361 7.35 16.31 -16.46
C GLY A 361 8.02 14.97 -16.19
N GLU A 362 8.36 14.68 -14.92
CA GLU A 362 9.06 13.44 -14.52
C GLU A 362 8.27 12.18 -14.90
N ALA A 363 8.98 11.10 -15.21
CA ALA A 363 8.36 9.81 -15.52
C ALA A 363 7.65 9.22 -14.29
N SER A 364 6.60 8.41 -14.51
CA SER A 364 5.81 7.82 -13.42
C SER A 364 6.66 7.03 -12.42
N ARG A 365 7.68 6.32 -12.91
CA ARG A 365 8.61 5.54 -12.08
C ARG A 365 9.31 6.37 -11.01
N TYR A 366 9.75 7.59 -11.30
CA TYR A 366 10.46 8.42 -10.32
C TYR A 366 9.51 8.96 -9.26
N ILE A 367 8.29 9.34 -9.65
CA ILE A 367 7.24 9.73 -8.71
C ILE A 367 6.93 8.57 -7.77
N PHE A 368 6.77 7.35 -8.30
CA PHE A 368 6.58 6.14 -7.50
C PHE A 368 7.75 5.90 -6.54
N LEU A 369 8.99 5.94 -7.03
CA LEU A 369 10.20 5.71 -6.24
C LEU A 369 10.29 6.70 -5.07
N ASN A 370 10.11 8.00 -5.32
CA ASN A 370 10.17 9.02 -4.26
C ASN A 370 9.08 8.80 -3.19
N LYS A 371 7.85 8.46 -3.61
CA LYS A 371 6.77 8.13 -2.67
C LYS A 371 7.05 6.84 -1.89
N PHE A 372 7.61 5.83 -2.54
CA PHE A 372 7.99 4.57 -1.91
C PHE A 372 9.09 4.77 -0.87
N ARG A 373 10.13 5.56 -1.16
CA ARG A 373 11.18 5.91 -0.18
C ARG A 373 10.61 6.65 1.02
N LYS A 374 9.72 7.63 0.79
CA LYS A 374 9.03 8.35 1.89
C LYS A 374 8.19 7.42 2.76
N PHE A 375 7.46 6.48 2.15
CA PHE A 375 6.74 5.45 2.88
C PHE A 375 7.65 4.58 3.76
N LEU A 376 8.82 4.18 3.25
CA LEU A 376 9.78 3.41 4.03
C LEU A 376 10.40 4.23 5.17
N GLN A 377 10.66 5.53 4.95
CA GLN A 377 11.12 6.45 5.99
C GLN A 377 10.15 6.51 7.17
N GLU A 378 8.86 6.73 6.87
CA GLU A 378 7.79 6.78 7.88
C GLU A 378 7.69 5.47 8.68
N ASN A 379 7.94 4.32 8.04
CA ASN A 379 7.94 3.02 8.73
C ASN A 379 9.24 2.77 9.52
N ALA A 380 10.38 3.28 9.07
CA ALA A 380 11.66 3.12 9.77
C ALA A 380 11.75 3.97 11.05
N SER A 381 11.29 5.23 11.02
CA SER A 381 11.35 6.15 12.16
C SER A 381 10.45 5.75 13.34
N ASN A 382 9.48 4.85 13.14
CA ASN A 382 8.52 4.44 14.15
C ASN A 382 8.98 3.27 15.07
N ARG A 383 10.25 2.83 14.98
CA ARG A 383 10.79 1.67 15.75
C ARG A 383 10.71 1.79 17.28
N GLY A 384 10.53 2.99 17.85
CA GLY A 384 10.64 3.23 19.30
C GLY A 384 9.34 3.30 20.12
N GLN A 385 8.17 3.49 19.51
CA GLN A 385 6.91 3.69 20.24
C GLN A 385 5.80 2.80 19.68
N HIS A 386 5.66 1.61 20.27
CA HIS A 386 4.61 0.59 20.04
C HIS A 386 4.36 0.19 18.57
N PRO A 387 4.61 -1.08 18.17
CA PRO A 387 4.46 -1.54 16.79
C PRO A 387 2.98 -1.79 16.45
N THR A 388 2.15 -0.76 16.39
CA THR A 388 0.88 -0.84 15.67
C THR A 388 1.20 -0.52 14.22
N ALA A 389 1.42 -1.57 13.42
CA ALA A 389 1.69 -1.44 12.00
C ALA A 389 0.59 -0.58 11.36
N LEU A 390 0.99 0.51 10.69
CA LEU A 390 0.06 1.42 9.99
C LEU A 390 -0.77 0.68 8.92
N CYS A 391 -0.28 -0.46 8.45
CA CYS A 391 -0.93 -1.34 7.49
C CYS A 391 -1.17 -2.73 8.08
N PRO A 392 -2.20 -3.47 7.63
CA PRO A 392 -2.37 -4.88 7.98
C PRO A 392 -1.11 -5.70 7.71
N PRO A 393 -0.73 -6.64 8.59
CA PRO A 393 0.41 -7.55 8.40
C PRO A 393 0.56 -8.15 7.00
N GLU A 394 -0.54 -8.65 6.44
CA GLU A 394 -0.55 -9.36 5.16
C GLU A 394 -0.32 -8.42 3.97
N TYR A 395 -0.66 -7.14 4.10
CA TYR A 395 -0.49 -6.16 3.04
C TYR A 395 0.96 -6.06 2.58
N MET A 396 1.89 -5.92 3.53
CA MET A 396 3.32 -5.72 3.23
C MET A 396 3.91 -6.94 2.53
N VAL A 397 3.53 -8.14 2.97
CA VAL A 397 3.97 -9.41 2.36
C VAL A 397 3.47 -9.48 0.92
N CYS A 398 2.17 -9.28 0.70
CA CYS A 398 1.64 -9.41 -0.64
C CYS A 398 2.08 -8.29 -1.60
N PHE A 399 2.26 -7.07 -1.09
CA PHE A 399 2.82 -5.95 -1.84
C PHE A 399 4.26 -6.23 -2.28
N LEU A 400 5.10 -6.81 -1.40
CA LEU A 400 6.46 -7.23 -1.73
C LEU A 400 6.49 -8.15 -2.95
N HIS A 401 5.72 -9.24 -2.93
CA HIS A 401 5.70 -10.23 -4.02
C HIS A 401 5.29 -9.61 -5.36
N ARG A 402 4.26 -8.75 -5.35
CA ARG A 402 3.77 -8.08 -6.55
C ARG A 402 4.77 -7.06 -7.08
N LEU A 403 5.45 -6.35 -6.17
CA LEU A 403 6.50 -5.40 -6.54
C LEU A 403 7.73 -6.10 -7.11
N ILE A 404 8.17 -7.22 -6.52
CA ILE A 404 9.25 -8.07 -7.08
C ILE A 404 8.89 -8.49 -8.51
N THR A 405 7.68 -9.04 -8.70
CA THR A 405 7.21 -9.49 -10.02
C THR A 405 7.18 -8.33 -11.04
N ALA A 406 6.69 -7.16 -10.63
CA ALA A 406 6.63 -5.98 -11.50
C ALA A 406 8.03 -5.46 -11.86
N VAL A 407 8.93 -5.35 -10.89
CA VAL A 407 10.32 -4.89 -11.08
C VAL A 407 11.09 -5.83 -11.99
N ARG A 408 11.03 -7.15 -11.76
CA ARG A 408 11.67 -8.16 -12.61
C ARG A 408 11.18 -8.06 -14.05
N SER A 409 9.87 -7.91 -14.24
CA SER A 409 9.30 -7.71 -15.58
C SER A 409 9.77 -6.42 -16.26
N CYS A 410 9.91 -5.31 -15.52
CA CYS A 410 10.43 -4.06 -16.08
C CYS A 410 11.92 -4.18 -16.43
N TRP A 411 12.69 -4.88 -15.59
CA TRP A 411 14.10 -5.17 -15.78
C TRP A 411 14.33 -6.00 -17.04
N ASP A 412 13.62 -7.12 -17.18
CA ASP A 412 13.78 -8.03 -18.32
C ASP A 412 13.28 -7.42 -19.64
N GLU A 413 12.28 -6.52 -19.60
CA GLU A 413 11.89 -5.73 -20.79
C GLU A 413 13.00 -4.75 -21.21
N GLY A 414 13.77 -4.23 -20.26
CA GLY A 414 14.98 -3.43 -20.51
C GLY A 414 16.07 -4.27 -21.16
N ASN A 415 16.41 -5.43 -20.59
CA ASN A 415 17.42 -6.36 -21.11
C ASN A 415 17.16 -6.80 -22.55
N ARG A 416 15.89 -7.02 -22.93
CA ARG A 416 15.53 -7.35 -24.31
C ARG A 416 15.92 -6.26 -25.31
N LYS A 417 16.04 -5.01 -24.87
CA LYS A 417 16.45 -3.86 -25.69
C LYS A 417 17.97 -3.64 -25.65
N SER A 418 18.62 -3.97 -24.54
CA SER A 418 20.07 -3.94 -24.34
C SER A 418 20.59 -5.32 -23.91
N PRO A 419 20.90 -6.24 -24.85
CA PRO A 419 21.30 -7.61 -24.54
C PRO A 419 22.59 -7.74 -23.70
N SER A 420 23.35 -6.66 -23.58
CA SER A 420 24.55 -6.58 -22.74
C SER A 420 24.23 -6.37 -21.25
N SER A 421 22.96 -6.20 -20.87
CA SER A 421 22.54 -5.98 -19.49
C SER A 421 22.34 -7.29 -18.72
N LEU A 422 22.56 -7.26 -17.40
CA LEU A 422 22.44 -8.43 -16.54
C LEU A 422 20.99 -8.92 -16.45
N SER A 423 20.79 -10.25 -16.44
CA SER A 423 19.48 -10.87 -16.20
C SER A 423 18.89 -10.45 -14.85
N SER A 424 17.55 -10.36 -14.75
CA SER A 424 16.92 -10.13 -13.44
C SER A 424 17.21 -11.25 -12.44
N GLU A 425 17.51 -12.47 -12.91
CA GLU A 425 17.94 -13.60 -12.07
C GLU A 425 19.29 -13.36 -11.40
N ASP A 426 20.14 -12.53 -12.01
CA ASP A 426 21.49 -12.18 -11.53
C ASP A 426 21.53 -10.78 -10.89
N ALA A 427 20.37 -10.25 -10.51
CA ALA A 427 20.27 -8.93 -9.89
C ALA A 427 21.04 -8.85 -8.56
N TYR A 428 21.65 -7.68 -8.34
CA TYR A 428 22.26 -7.26 -7.07
C TYR A 428 22.17 -5.72 -6.96
N VAL A 429 22.38 -5.20 -5.75
CA VAL A 429 22.47 -3.76 -5.50
C VAL A 429 23.95 -3.37 -5.44
N PRO A 430 24.45 -2.47 -6.30
CA PRO A 430 25.87 -2.14 -6.33
C PRO A 430 26.35 -1.42 -5.07
N PRO A 431 27.55 -1.74 -4.54
CA PRO A 431 28.08 -1.14 -3.30
C PRO A 431 28.19 0.39 -3.33
N GLN A 432 28.30 0.98 -4.51
CA GLN A 432 28.37 2.42 -4.79
C GLN A 432 27.25 3.18 -4.06
N LEU A 433 26.04 2.60 -4.00
CA LEU A 433 24.87 3.22 -3.34
C LEU A 433 25.10 3.44 -1.83
N PHE A 434 25.96 2.65 -1.20
CA PHE A 434 26.11 2.63 0.25
C PHE A 434 27.01 3.74 0.78
N TYR A 435 27.95 4.23 -0.03
CA TYR A 435 28.94 5.22 0.36
C TYR A 435 28.93 6.51 -0.45
N ASN A 436 28.30 6.53 -1.63
CA ASN A 436 28.24 7.76 -2.41
C ASN A 436 27.27 8.80 -1.85
N GLY A 437 26.41 8.44 -0.90
CA GLY A 437 25.51 9.39 -0.23
C GLY A 437 24.33 9.87 -1.08
N LYS A 438 24.12 9.33 -2.28
CA LYS A 438 22.94 9.65 -3.12
C LYS A 438 21.64 9.02 -2.61
N VAL A 439 21.76 8.02 -1.73
CA VAL A 439 20.64 7.32 -1.13
C VAL A 439 20.65 7.55 0.38
N ASP A 440 19.53 8.07 0.92
CA ASP A 440 19.30 8.21 2.35
C ASP A 440 18.72 6.92 2.92
N TYR A 441 19.26 6.49 4.05
CA TYR A 441 18.91 5.28 4.77
C TYR A 441 18.43 5.58 6.21
N PHE A 442 18.02 6.82 6.50
CA PHE A 442 17.26 7.19 7.71
C PHE A 442 17.97 6.78 9.01
N ASP A 443 19.28 7.02 9.09
CA ASP A 443 20.14 6.67 10.22
C ASP A 443 20.22 5.17 10.57
N LEU A 444 19.82 4.28 9.65
CA LEU A 444 20.02 2.84 9.80
C LEU A 444 21.52 2.50 9.88
N GLN A 445 21.86 1.61 10.81
CA GLN A 445 23.25 1.21 11.06
C GLN A 445 23.92 0.55 9.85
N ARG A 446 25.24 0.74 9.77
CA ARG A 446 26.14 0.07 8.82
C ARG A 446 27.02 -0.92 9.55
N LEU A 447 27.64 -1.84 8.80
CA LEU A 447 28.54 -2.84 9.39
C LEU A 447 29.70 -2.22 10.17
N GLY A 448 30.24 -1.09 9.70
CA GLY A 448 31.29 -0.35 10.41
C GLY A 448 30.79 0.77 11.34
N GLY A 449 29.50 0.82 11.65
CA GLY A 449 28.91 1.77 12.59
C GLY A 449 28.14 2.93 11.94
N LEU A 450 28.21 4.11 12.55
CA LEU A 450 27.49 5.29 12.08
C LEU A 450 28.10 5.83 10.78
N LEU A 451 27.25 6.29 9.85
CA LEU A 451 27.70 6.84 8.56
C LEU A 451 28.65 8.03 8.74
N SER A 452 28.41 8.89 9.73
CA SER A 452 29.29 10.02 10.07
C SER A 452 30.68 9.57 10.50
N HIS A 453 30.76 8.52 11.33
CA HIS A 453 32.02 7.91 11.75
C HIS A 453 32.77 7.32 10.55
N LEU A 454 32.07 6.58 9.70
CA LEU A 454 32.67 5.96 8.50
C LEU A 454 33.20 7.00 7.51
N LYS A 455 32.42 8.06 7.24
CA LYS A 455 32.86 9.18 6.40
C LYS A 455 34.14 9.84 6.95
N LYS A 456 34.28 9.94 8.28
CA LYS A 456 35.48 10.52 8.93
C LYS A 456 36.69 9.57 8.87
N THR A 457 36.50 8.30 9.20
CA THR A 457 37.56 7.30 9.35
C THR A 457 38.08 6.78 8.01
N LEU A 458 37.20 6.62 7.01
CA LEU A 458 37.51 6.01 5.70
C LEU A 458 37.54 7.02 4.54
N LYS A 459 37.70 8.32 4.82
CA LYS A 459 37.74 9.37 3.78
C LYS A 459 38.84 9.16 2.74
N ASP A 460 40.00 8.67 3.16
CA ASP A 460 41.17 8.48 2.29
C ASP A 460 40.96 7.27 1.37
N ASP A 461 40.29 6.23 1.88
CA ASP A 461 39.85 5.06 1.11
C ASP A 461 38.76 5.44 0.09
N LEU A 462 37.79 6.28 0.46
CA LEU A 462 36.79 6.80 -0.48
C LEU A 462 37.44 7.61 -1.61
N SER A 463 38.43 8.46 -1.29
CA SER A 463 39.13 9.23 -2.32
C SER A 463 40.01 8.37 -3.22
N SER A 464 40.62 7.31 -2.70
CA SER A 464 41.60 6.50 -3.43
C SER A 464 40.95 5.35 -4.21
N LYS A 465 39.94 4.69 -3.65
CA LYS A 465 39.26 3.54 -4.25
C LYS A 465 38.03 3.92 -5.08
N ALA A 466 37.29 4.95 -4.67
CA ALA A 466 36.03 5.34 -5.30
C ALA A 466 36.07 6.74 -5.95
N ASN A 467 37.19 7.47 -5.89
CA ASN A 467 37.32 8.85 -6.37
C ASN A 467 36.28 9.84 -5.78
N ILE A 468 35.78 9.55 -4.58
CA ILE A 468 34.79 10.37 -3.87
C ILE A 468 35.49 11.27 -2.84
N VAL A 469 35.16 12.56 -2.85
CA VAL A 469 35.62 13.52 -1.83
C VAL A 469 34.43 14.03 -1.04
N ILE A 470 34.47 13.86 0.27
CA ILE A 470 33.42 14.32 1.19
C ILE A 470 33.54 15.83 1.37
N ASP A 471 32.40 16.54 1.37
CA ASP A 471 32.34 17.97 1.68
C ASP A 471 32.77 18.20 3.14
N PRO A 472 33.76 19.07 3.43
CA PRO A 472 34.15 19.43 4.79
C PRO A 472 32.99 19.86 5.70
N ALA A 473 31.93 20.45 5.14
CA ALA A 473 30.75 20.85 5.90
C ALA A 473 29.95 19.65 6.48
N GLU A 474 29.94 18.49 5.80
CA GLU A 474 29.30 17.27 6.30
C GLU A 474 30.09 16.60 7.43
N ILE A 475 31.40 16.88 7.51
CA ILE A 475 32.28 16.36 8.55
C ILE A 475 32.14 17.18 9.85
N GLN A 476 31.85 18.49 9.74
CA GLN A 476 31.69 19.39 10.88
C GLN A 476 30.28 19.40 11.49
N ALA A 477 29.22 19.17 10.70
CA ALA A 477 27.85 19.19 11.20
C ALA A 477 27.50 18.05 12.19
N ALA A 478 28.42 17.10 12.42
CA ALA A 478 28.21 15.90 13.23
C ALA A 478 28.98 15.87 14.56
N SER A 479 29.72 16.93 14.94
CA SER A 479 30.35 16.99 16.27
C SER A 479 29.39 17.59 17.29
N MET A 480 28.69 16.72 18.03
CA MET A 480 28.02 17.08 19.28
C MET A 480 28.98 16.83 20.47
N ASP A 481 30.25 17.21 20.32
CA ASP A 481 31.32 17.10 21.32
C ASP A 481 32.06 18.44 21.33
N ASP A 482 31.43 19.45 21.92
CA ASP A 482 32.09 20.60 22.55
C ASP A 482 31.19 20.95 23.75
N LEU A 483 31.25 20.09 24.78
CA LEU A 483 30.87 20.51 26.13
C LEU A 483 32.12 21.19 26.69
N ASP A 484 32.09 22.52 26.71
CA ASP A 484 33.13 23.37 27.28
C ASP A 484 33.46 22.90 28.71
N GLU A 485 34.66 22.35 28.88
CA GLU A 485 35.40 22.38 30.13
C GLU A 485 35.87 23.82 30.36
N ASP A 486 35.15 24.58 31.19
CA ASP A 486 35.72 25.73 31.87
C ASP A 486 35.52 25.57 33.39
N GLU A 487 36.66 25.47 34.08
CA GLU A 487 36.81 25.35 35.52
C GLU A 487 36.45 26.65 36.29
N GLU A 488 36.06 26.41 37.54
CA GLU A 488 36.27 27.22 38.74
C GLU A 488 35.44 28.49 39.04
N SER A 489 34.62 28.30 40.08
CA SER A 489 34.61 29.05 41.34
C SER A 489 33.53 30.13 41.57
N GLY A 490 32.86 30.01 42.73
CA GLY A 490 32.42 31.16 43.51
C GLY A 490 30.92 31.50 43.52
N ALA A 491 30.22 30.96 44.52
CA ALA A 491 29.23 31.65 45.37
C ALA A 491 28.01 32.38 44.75
N ALA A 492 26.85 31.81 45.11
CA ALA A 492 25.71 32.50 45.75
C ALA A 492 24.64 33.22 44.89
N GLN A 493 23.39 32.93 45.30
CA GLN A 493 22.16 33.71 45.20
C GLN A 493 21.30 33.64 43.92
N ARG A 494 20.28 32.77 43.98
CA ARG A 494 18.90 33.11 43.60
C ARG A 494 18.44 34.30 44.48
N PRO A 495 17.45 35.17 44.09
CA PRO A 495 16.20 34.67 43.52
C PRO A 495 15.27 35.62 42.70
N PHE A 496 14.16 35.00 42.24
CA PHE A 496 12.78 35.52 42.09
C PHE A 496 12.46 36.70 41.15
N GLY A 497 11.45 36.45 40.28
CA GLY A 497 10.24 37.27 40.31
C GLY A 497 9.72 37.85 39.00
N ALA A 498 8.56 37.33 38.56
CA ALA A 498 7.39 38.02 37.98
C ALA A 498 7.62 38.93 36.74
N ALA A 499 7.02 38.70 35.56
CA ALA A 499 5.61 38.55 35.17
C ALA A 499 5.21 39.71 34.24
N ALA A 500 4.30 39.36 33.31
CA ALA A 500 3.27 40.20 32.70
C ALA A 500 3.57 40.97 31.38
N MET A 501 3.00 40.42 30.31
CA MET A 501 1.91 40.99 29.49
C MET A 501 2.14 42.18 28.54
N GLY A 502 1.72 41.94 27.28
CA GLY A 502 1.23 42.91 26.31
C GLY A 502 2.31 43.44 25.36
N GLY A 503 2.17 43.47 24.05
CA GLY A 503 1.03 43.31 23.16
C GLY A 503 1.26 44.19 21.93
N ALA A 504 0.84 43.69 20.76
CA ALA A 504 0.56 44.41 19.50
C ALA A 504 1.69 44.73 18.50
N LEU A 505 1.57 44.03 17.35
CA LEU A 505 1.42 44.55 15.98
C LEU A 505 2.49 45.50 15.40
N ALA A 506 3.19 45.04 14.35
CA ALA A 506 3.03 45.53 12.97
C ALA A 506 4.00 44.84 11.99
N ARG A 507 3.46 44.51 10.81
CA ARG A 507 4.15 43.93 9.65
C ARG A 507 4.53 45.07 8.65
N PRO A 508 5.09 44.81 7.46
CA PRO A 508 6.41 45.23 7.03
C PRO A 508 6.40 46.36 5.97
N SER A 509 7.58 46.89 5.61
CA SER A 509 7.75 47.81 4.47
C SER A 509 8.97 47.43 3.63
N TRP A 510 8.71 47.11 2.37
CA TRP A 510 9.66 47.14 1.27
C TRP A 510 9.86 48.57 0.76
N LEU A 511 10.95 48.76 0.00
CA LEU A 511 11.21 49.71 -1.09
C LEU A 511 12.22 50.88 -0.89
N SER A 512 13.27 50.80 -1.73
CA SER A 512 13.90 51.87 -2.55
C SER A 512 14.91 52.81 -1.89
N SER A 513 16.01 53.30 -2.50
CA SER A 513 16.71 53.18 -3.80
C SER A 513 18.07 53.96 -3.65
N PRO A 514 18.72 54.58 -4.66
CA PRO A 514 19.70 54.01 -5.61
C PRO A 514 21.02 54.83 -5.75
N THR A 515 21.97 54.33 -6.56
CA THR A 515 22.83 55.01 -7.59
C THR A 515 24.17 54.24 -7.75
N LEU A 516 24.97 54.22 -8.82
CA LEU A 516 24.88 54.33 -10.29
C LEU A 516 26.36 54.29 -10.76
N GLY A 517 26.78 53.44 -11.71
CA GLY A 517 28.13 53.60 -12.30
C GLY A 517 28.77 52.45 -13.10
N ARG A 518 28.71 52.56 -14.43
CA ARG A 518 29.43 51.82 -15.52
C ARG A 518 28.99 50.37 -15.79
N ALA A 519 28.34 50.00 -16.90
CA ALA A 519 28.37 50.36 -18.34
C ALA A 519 29.49 49.69 -19.16
N ASN A 520 29.17 48.50 -19.73
CA ASN A 520 29.43 48.01 -21.10
C ASN A 520 29.55 46.47 -21.09
N ARG A 521 29.05 45.67 -22.03
CA ARG A 521 28.06 45.75 -23.11
C ARG A 521 27.76 44.29 -23.47
N PHE A 522 26.50 43.95 -23.75
CA PHE A 522 26.12 42.71 -24.45
C PHE A 522 26.61 42.76 -25.91
N LEU A 523 27.00 41.60 -26.47
CA LEU A 523 26.35 40.95 -27.62
C LEU A 523 27.19 39.81 -28.22
N SER A 524 26.53 38.64 -28.38
CA SER A 524 26.71 37.60 -29.41
C SER A 524 28.08 36.88 -29.46
N THR A 525 28.21 35.59 -29.79
CA THR A 525 27.52 34.80 -30.81
C THR A 525 27.86 33.31 -30.58
N ALA A 526 26.95 32.43 -30.98
CA ALA A 526 27.27 31.06 -31.34
C ALA A 526 28.44 30.97 -32.36
N ALA A 527 29.02 29.77 -32.45
CA ALA A 527 30.08 29.32 -33.37
C ALA A 527 31.52 29.62 -32.94
N VAL A 528 32.19 28.63 -32.33
CA VAL A 528 33.32 27.90 -32.94
C VAL A 528 33.41 26.52 -32.24
N SER A 529 32.69 25.54 -32.79
CA SER A 529 33.19 24.16 -32.78
C SER A 529 34.13 24.06 -33.96
N LEU A 530 35.42 23.81 -33.71
CA LEU A 530 36.34 23.05 -34.58
C LEU A 530 37.76 23.05 -33.97
N MET A 531 38.18 21.84 -33.59
CA MET A 531 39.56 21.31 -33.56
C MET A 531 40.63 22.01 -32.71
N THR A 532 40.95 21.40 -31.56
CA THR A 532 42.32 21.36 -30.97
C THR A 532 42.53 20.00 -30.26
N PRO A 533 43.78 19.53 -30.10
CA PRO A 533 44.16 18.12 -30.12
C PRO A 533 43.85 17.37 -28.81
N ARG A 534 43.77 16.03 -28.92
CA ARG A 534 43.69 15.06 -27.81
C ARG A 534 44.62 15.46 -26.65
N ARG A 535 44.05 15.85 -25.51
CA ARG A 535 44.74 15.91 -24.22
C ARG A 535 45.10 14.47 -23.78
N PRO A 536 46.25 14.26 -23.10
CA PRO A 536 46.55 12.97 -22.48
C PRO A 536 45.49 12.67 -21.40
N LEU A 537 45.21 11.38 -21.16
CA LEU A 537 44.31 10.88 -20.11
C LEU A 537 44.66 11.50 -18.75
N SER A 538 43.90 12.52 -18.34
CA SER A 538 43.94 13.06 -16.99
C SER A 538 43.26 12.08 -16.03
N GLN A 539 43.78 11.97 -14.80
CA GLN A 539 43.13 11.25 -13.70
C GLN A 539 41.65 11.64 -13.60
N PRO A 540 40.73 10.70 -13.24
CA PRO A 540 39.33 11.03 -13.07
C PRO A 540 39.18 12.18 -12.07
N GLU A 541 38.41 13.19 -12.45
CA GLU A 541 38.19 14.38 -11.65
C GLU A 541 37.49 13.98 -10.34
N LYS A 542 38.07 14.33 -9.18
CA LYS A 542 37.53 13.94 -7.88
C LYS A 542 36.14 14.54 -7.69
N VAL A 543 35.14 13.70 -7.40
CA VAL A 543 33.74 14.14 -7.33
C VAL A 543 33.35 14.46 -5.89
N LYS A 544 32.86 15.69 -5.66
CA LYS A 544 32.24 16.07 -4.38
C LYS A 544 30.82 15.52 -4.34
N VAL A 545 30.50 14.77 -3.29
CA VAL A 545 29.14 14.23 -3.12
C VAL A 545 28.52 14.73 -1.81
N ARG A 546 27.23 15.06 -1.88
CA ARG A 546 26.41 15.53 -0.77
C ARG A 546 25.21 14.60 -0.60
N THR A 547 24.83 14.34 0.64
CA THR A 547 23.59 13.62 0.93
C THR A 547 22.37 14.51 0.63
N LEU A 548 21.52 14.05 -0.29
CA LEU A 548 20.28 14.73 -0.68
C LEU A 548 19.09 14.05 0.00
N ALA A 549 18.20 14.85 0.60
CA ALA A 549 16.92 14.36 1.09
C ALA A 549 16.09 13.84 -0.08
N VAL A 550 15.20 12.85 0.16
CA VAL A 550 14.34 12.26 -0.87
C VAL A 550 13.59 13.31 -1.69
N GLU A 551 13.12 14.38 -1.04
CA GLU A 551 12.35 15.47 -1.65
C GLU A 551 13.18 16.41 -2.55
N GLN A 552 14.51 16.30 -2.52
CA GLN A 552 15.44 17.16 -3.27
C GLN A 552 16.08 16.45 -4.47
N ARG A 553 15.85 15.13 -4.64
CA ARG A 553 16.50 14.34 -5.70
C ARG A 553 15.72 14.41 -7.00
N THR A 554 16.45 14.71 -8.08
CA THR A 554 15.93 14.77 -9.45
C THR A 554 16.19 13.46 -10.20
N GLU A 555 15.54 13.29 -11.36
CA GLU A 555 15.86 12.19 -12.30
C GLU A 555 17.36 12.19 -12.69
N GLU A 556 17.97 13.36 -12.87
CA GLU A 556 19.40 13.48 -13.20
C GLU A 556 20.30 13.02 -12.05
N ASP A 557 19.89 13.20 -10.79
CA ASP A 557 20.63 12.67 -9.64
C ASP A 557 20.64 11.14 -9.60
N ILE A 558 19.59 10.52 -10.15
CA ILE A 558 19.39 9.07 -10.14
C ILE A 558 20.06 8.43 -11.36
N GLU A 559 19.65 8.83 -12.57
CA GLU A 559 20.13 8.21 -13.81
C GLU A 559 21.48 8.78 -14.28
N GLY A 560 21.83 10.01 -13.87
CA GLY A 560 23.05 10.70 -14.30
C GLY A 560 22.90 11.46 -15.63
N SER A 561 23.90 12.29 -15.95
CA SER A 561 23.95 13.11 -17.17
C SER A 561 25.41 13.37 -17.59
N HIS A 562 25.72 13.35 -18.90
CA HIS A 562 27.01 13.75 -19.51
C HIS A 562 28.25 13.74 -18.58
N GLY A 563 28.75 12.55 -18.23
CA GLY A 563 29.94 12.37 -17.40
C GLY A 563 29.68 12.14 -15.89
N ASN A 564 28.42 12.20 -15.44
CA ASN A 564 27.98 11.83 -14.09
C ASN A 564 27.21 10.50 -14.13
N ASP A 565 27.66 9.52 -13.34
CA ASP A 565 27.04 8.19 -13.24
C ASP A 565 25.85 8.11 -12.26
N GLY A 566 25.28 9.24 -11.83
CA GLY A 566 24.05 9.24 -11.02
C GLY A 566 24.21 8.43 -9.74
N LEU A 567 23.32 7.45 -9.50
CA LEU A 567 23.40 6.54 -8.34
C LEU A 567 24.64 5.63 -8.33
N LEU A 568 25.30 5.40 -9.46
CA LEU A 568 26.45 4.51 -9.57
C LEU A 568 27.78 5.27 -9.59
N LEU A 569 27.76 6.53 -9.15
CA LEU A 569 28.96 7.32 -8.99
C LEU A 569 29.91 6.69 -7.97
N GLY A 570 31.21 6.68 -8.33
CA GLY A 570 32.29 6.20 -7.49
C GLY A 570 32.56 4.70 -7.61
N ARG A 571 32.50 4.17 -8.85
CA ARG A 571 32.79 2.76 -9.13
C ARG A 571 34.20 2.37 -8.66
N PRO A 572 34.35 1.32 -7.83
CA PRO A 572 35.64 0.77 -7.43
C PRO A 572 36.24 -0.09 -8.56
N GLN A 573 37.51 -0.46 -8.47
CA GLN A 573 38.19 -1.19 -9.56
C GLN A 573 37.68 -2.62 -9.73
N GLU A 574 37.21 -3.20 -8.63
CA GLU A 574 36.71 -4.57 -8.54
C GLU A 574 35.30 -4.72 -9.12
N GLU A 575 34.56 -3.62 -9.26
CA GLU A 575 33.20 -3.63 -9.79
C GLU A 575 33.17 -3.70 -11.33
N PRO A 576 32.37 -4.60 -11.93
CA PRO A 576 32.29 -4.73 -13.39
C PRO A 576 31.84 -3.44 -14.10
N ASP A 577 32.37 -3.22 -15.31
CA ASP A 577 31.96 -2.11 -16.20
C ASP A 577 30.66 -2.43 -16.98
N GLN A 578 30.01 -3.56 -16.70
CA GLN A 578 28.82 -3.99 -17.41
C GLN A 578 27.59 -3.21 -16.93
N PRO A 579 26.74 -2.69 -17.84
CA PRO A 579 25.49 -2.06 -17.44
C PRO A 579 24.56 -3.07 -16.78
N ILE A 580 24.09 -2.78 -15.57
CA ILE A 580 23.23 -3.68 -14.81
C ILE A 580 21.78 -3.52 -15.28
N THR A 581 21.20 -2.35 -15.04
CA THR A 581 19.83 -1.95 -15.43
C THR A 581 19.68 -0.42 -15.28
N ASP A 582 18.47 0.11 -15.46
CA ASP A 582 18.11 1.49 -15.11
C ASP A 582 18.36 1.76 -13.62
N LYS A 583 19.03 2.86 -13.26
CA LYS A 583 19.46 3.12 -11.88
C LYS A 583 18.27 3.29 -10.94
N SER A 584 17.16 3.83 -11.44
CA SER A 584 15.88 3.87 -10.74
C SER A 584 15.36 2.49 -10.31
N LEU A 585 15.59 1.43 -11.08
CA LEU A 585 15.18 0.06 -10.69
C LEU A 585 16.08 -0.50 -9.59
N LEU A 586 17.38 -0.18 -9.59
CA LEU A 586 18.31 -0.57 -8.51
C LEU A 586 17.87 0.00 -7.16
N GLU A 587 17.47 1.28 -7.12
CA GLU A 587 16.99 1.91 -5.89
C GLU A 587 15.65 1.34 -5.41
N ILE A 588 14.78 0.90 -6.34
CA ILE A 588 13.56 0.18 -5.98
C ILE A 588 13.90 -1.17 -5.35
N ILE A 589 14.88 -1.91 -5.88
CA ILE A 589 15.35 -3.18 -5.28
C ILE A 589 15.93 -2.94 -3.88
N ASP A 590 16.77 -1.91 -3.68
CA ASP A 590 17.25 -1.51 -2.34
C ASP A 590 16.07 -1.25 -1.38
N GLY A 591 15.04 -0.54 -1.86
CA GLY A 591 13.79 -0.34 -1.12
C GLY A 591 13.01 -1.62 -0.80
N ILE A 592 12.99 -2.61 -1.70
CA ILE A 592 12.39 -3.95 -1.49
C ILE A 592 13.12 -4.67 -0.35
N VAL A 593 14.46 -4.67 -0.35
CA VAL A 593 15.28 -5.28 0.71
C VAL A 593 14.99 -4.60 2.05
N MET A 594 14.97 -3.26 2.08
CA MET A 594 14.63 -2.49 3.28
C MET A 594 13.19 -2.78 3.77
N MET A 595 12.22 -2.87 2.86
CA MET A 595 10.83 -3.23 3.19
C MET A 595 10.72 -4.59 3.87
N TYR A 596 11.50 -5.58 3.38
CA TYR A 596 11.54 -6.90 3.98
C TYR A 596 12.05 -6.86 5.43
N ASN A 597 13.15 -6.13 5.66
CA ASN A 597 13.74 -5.92 6.97
C ASN A 597 12.78 -5.20 7.94
N LEU A 598 12.06 -4.18 7.46
CA LEU A 598 11.20 -3.35 8.31
C LEU A 598 9.94 -4.07 8.77
N SER A 599 9.35 -4.95 7.95
CA SER A 599 8.03 -5.51 8.28
C SER A 599 7.80 -6.94 7.81
N VAL A 600 8.19 -7.32 6.58
CA VAL A 600 7.70 -8.56 5.94
C VAL A 600 8.10 -9.81 6.71
N HIS A 601 9.36 -9.92 7.14
CA HIS A 601 9.84 -11.11 7.85
C HIS A 601 9.00 -11.44 9.10
N GLN A 602 8.71 -10.43 9.93
CA GLN A 602 7.93 -10.61 11.15
C GLN A 602 6.51 -11.11 10.85
N GLN A 603 5.92 -10.67 9.74
CA GLN A 603 4.56 -11.09 9.36
C GLN A 603 4.56 -12.50 8.77
N LEU A 604 5.59 -12.89 8.02
CA LEU A 604 5.77 -14.27 7.56
C LEU A 604 5.83 -15.25 8.74
N GLY A 605 6.51 -14.91 9.83
CA GLY A 605 6.54 -15.75 11.03
C GLY A 605 5.17 -15.87 11.73
N LYS A 606 4.42 -14.78 11.84
CA LYS A 606 3.09 -14.78 12.50
C LYS A 606 2.04 -15.62 11.77
N MET A 607 2.17 -15.78 10.45
CA MET A 607 1.20 -16.54 9.65
C MET A 607 1.36 -18.06 9.81
N VAL A 608 2.54 -18.53 10.22
CA VAL A 608 2.80 -19.95 10.55
C VAL A 608 1.96 -20.37 11.76
N VAL A 609 1.72 -19.47 12.71
CA VAL A 609 0.90 -19.72 13.91
C VAL A 609 -0.49 -20.25 13.55
N VAL A 610 -1.04 -19.90 12.38
CA VAL A 610 -2.35 -20.43 11.95
C VAL A 610 -2.28 -21.93 11.65
N ALA A 611 -1.15 -22.42 11.12
CA ALA A 611 -0.95 -23.86 10.93
C ALA A 611 -0.83 -24.58 12.28
N ASP A 612 -0.13 -23.98 13.25
CA ASP A 612 -0.03 -24.51 14.61
C ASP A 612 -1.42 -24.54 15.29
N GLU A 613 -2.23 -23.49 15.15
CA GLU A 613 -3.61 -23.46 15.64
C GLU A 613 -4.48 -24.55 14.98
N VAL A 614 -4.35 -24.78 13.67
CA VAL A 614 -5.06 -25.89 12.99
C VAL A 614 -4.67 -27.22 13.62
N HIS A 615 -3.38 -27.43 13.89
CA HIS A 615 -2.88 -28.65 14.51
C HIS A 615 -3.43 -28.83 15.94
N GLU A 616 -3.32 -27.82 16.80
CA GLU A 616 -3.82 -27.87 18.17
C GLU A 616 -5.32 -28.19 18.24
N TYR A 617 -6.14 -27.54 17.40
CA TYR A 617 -7.58 -27.79 17.36
C TYR A 617 -7.92 -29.17 16.76
N ALA A 618 -7.13 -29.67 15.80
CA ALA A 618 -7.30 -31.02 15.27
C ALA A 618 -7.03 -32.09 16.34
N VAL A 619 -5.97 -31.93 17.13
CA VAL A 619 -5.65 -32.81 18.26
C VAL A 619 -6.76 -32.74 19.33
N ALA A 620 -7.19 -31.53 19.70
CA ALA A 620 -8.26 -31.34 20.68
C ALA A 620 -9.61 -31.96 20.24
N LEU A 621 -9.94 -31.87 18.95
CA LEU A 621 -11.13 -32.49 18.39
C LEU A 621 -11.06 -34.02 18.49
N LYS A 622 -9.93 -34.61 18.11
CA LYS A 622 -9.69 -36.06 18.20
C LYS A 622 -9.79 -36.57 19.63
N ASP A 623 -9.16 -35.88 20.58
CA ASP A 623 -9.25 -36.21 22.01
C ASP A 623 -10.70 -36.14 22.52
N THR A 624 -11.49 -35.19 22.01
CA THR A 624 -12.91 -35.05 22.35
C THR A 624 -13.73 -36.19 21.77
N GLU A 625 -13.46 -36.61 20.53
CA GLU A 625 -14.10 -37.77 19.90
C GLU A 625 -13.79 -39.07 20.63
N GLU A 626 -12.55 -39.26 21.09
CA GLU A 626 -12.16 -40.41 21.92
C GLU A 626 -12.88 -40.39 23.28
N LYS A 627 -13.02 -39.22 23.91
CA LYS A 627 -13.79 -39.06 25.16
C LYS A 627 -15.27 -39.39 24.96
N ILE A 628 -15.86 -38.97 23.84
CA ILE A 628 -17.24 -39.33 23.47
C ILE A 628 -17.37 -40.85 23.30
N ALA A 629 -16.44 -41.49 22.58
CA ALA A 629 -16.46 -42.94 22.38
C ALA A 629 -16.33 -43.75 23.68
N ARG A 630 -15.63 -43.21 24.68
CA ARG A 630 -15.46 -43.81 26.02
C ARG A 630 -16.55 -43.41 27.02
N CYS A 631 -17.46 -42.51 26.66
CA CYS A 631 -18.45 -41.95 27.58
C CYS A 631 -19.51 -43.02 27.97
N PRO A 632 -19.74 -43.29 29.26
CA PRO A 632 -20.76 -44.24 29.68
C PRO A 632 -22.17 -43.75 29.36
N ALA A 633 -23.04 -44.65 28.86
CA ALA A 633 -24.43 -44.34 28.49
C ALA A 633 -25.32 -43.76 29.61
N ARG A 634 -24.87 -43.82 30.88
CA ARG A 634 -25.60 -43.31 32.05
C ARG A 634 -25.36 -41.81 32.34
N ARG A 635 -24.40 -41.16 31.69
CA ARG A 635 -24.05 -39.73 31.89
C ARG A 635 -24.37 -38.90 30.64
N ALA A 636 -25.66 -38.74 30.36
CA ALA A 636 -26.15 -37.95 29.22
C ALA A 636 -25.78 -36.46 29.33
N ASP A 637 -25.61 -35.95 30.56
CA ASP A 637 -25.14 -34.60 30.87
C ASP A 637 -23.73 -34.33 30.33
N ILE A 638 -22.80 -35.29 30.52
CA ILE A 638 -21.42 -35.19 30.03
C ILE A 638 -21.38 -35.35 28.51
N LEU A 639 -22.18 -36.28 27.97
CA LEU A 639 -22.24 -36.53 26.53
C LEU A 639 -22.71 -35.27 25.78
N ASP A 640 -23.74 -34.58 26.26
CA ASP A 640 -24.24 -33.34 25.66
C ASP A 640 -23.18 -32.24 25.65
N GLU A 641 -22.43 -32.08 26.74
CA GLU A 641 -21.35 -31.09 26.82
C GLU A 641 -20.15 -31.42 25.94
N LEU A 642 -19.76 -32.70 25.88
CA LEU A 642 -18.71 -33.16 24.95
C LEU A 642 -19.13 -32.96 23.50
N GLN A 643 -20.40 -33.17 23.16
CA GLN A 643 -20.92 -32.99 21.82
C GLN A 643 -21.02 -31.51 21.41
N LYS A 644 -21.34 -30.62 22.37
CA LYS A 644 -21.19 -29.17 22.17
C LYS A 644 -19.73 -28.80 21.93
N SER A 645 -18.80 -29.31 22.74
CA SER A 645 -17.36 -29.06 22.57
C SER A 645 -16.86 -29.56 21.21
N GLN A 646 -17.30 -30.75 20.77
CA GLN A 646 -16.98 -31.30 19.45
C GLN A 646 -17.43 -30.35 18.34
N ASN A 647 -18.68 -29.84 18.41
CA ASN A 647 -19.21 -28.92 17.42
C ASN A 647 -18.41 -27.60 17.38
N VAL A 648 -18.06 -27.05 18.55
CA VAL A 648 -17.25 -25.82 18.64
C VAL A 648 -15.86 -26.02 18.05
N PHE A 649 -15.17 -27.11 18.38
CA PHE A 649 -13.86 -27.43 17.83
C PHE A 649 -13.93 -27.68 16.32
N ALA A 650 -14.92 -28.43 15.85
CA ALA A 650 -15.11 -28.69 14.42
C ALA A 650 -15.39 -27.41 13.63
N GLU A 651 -16.25 -26.51 14.12
CA GLU A 651 -16.52 -25.22 13.47
C GLU A 651 -15.28 -24.35 13.43
N LYS A 652 -14.54 -24.25 14.55
CA LYS A 652 -13.30 -23.47 14.62
C LYS A 652 -12.22 -24.04 13.68
N LEU A 653 -12.07 -25.35 13.63
CA LEU A 653 -11.12 -26.03 12.75
C LEU A 653 -11.47 -25.87 11.27
N ASN A 654 -12.76 -25.91 10.93
CA ASN A 654 -13.24 -25.58 9.58
C ASN A 654 -12.90 -24.15 9.18
N HIS A 655 -13.00 -23.20 10.11
CA HIS A 655 -12.61 -21.81 9.88
C HIS A 655 -11.09 -21.68 9.67
N LEU A 656 -10.29 -22.29 10.55
CA LEU A 656 -8.83 -22.23 10.48
C LEU A 656 -8.29 -22.93 9.22
N SER A 657 -8.84 -24.09 8.85
CA SER A 657 -8.47 -24.82 7.62
C SER A 657 -8.65 -23.96 6.36
N ARG A 658 -9.79 -23.26 6.23
CA ARG A 658 -10.02 -22.37 5.08
C ARG A 658 -9.13 -21.12 5.11
N ARG A 659 -8.84 -20.58 6.30
CA ARG A 659 -7.87 -19.48 6.46
C ARG A 659 -6.47 -19.93 6.05
N LEU A 660 -6.05 -21.12 6.45
CA LEU A 660 -4.77 -21.71 6.06
C LEU A 660 -4.69 -21.95 4.55
N ALA A 661 -5.76 -22.42 3.91
CA ALA A 661 -5.84 -22.52 2.45
C ALA A 661 -5.59 -21.17 1.75
N TRP A 662 -6.16 -20.08 2.29
CA TRP A 662 -5.93 -18.73 1.77
C TRP A 662 -4.48 -18.26 1.99
N ILE A 663 -3.91 -18.50 3.17
CA ILE A 663 -2.51 -18.18 3.49
C ILE A 663 -1.57 -18.94 2.53
N ASN A 664 -1.81 -20.23 2.32
CA ASN A 664 -1.01 -21.04 1.39
C ASN A 664 -1.12 -20.57 -0.07
N ALA A 665 -2.28 -20.06 -0.47
CA ALA A 665 -2.49 -19.54 -1.82
C ALA A 665 -1.88 -18.14 -2.04
N THR A 666 -1.78 -17.30 -1.00
CA THR A 666 -1.34 -15.89 -1.11
C THR A 666 0.08 -15.63 -0.63
N ILE A 667 0.59 -16.42 0.32
CA ILE A 667 1.83 -16.17 1.05
C ILE A 667 2.80 -17.35 0.94
N TYR A 668 2.37 -18.58 1.22
CA TYR A 668 3.25 -19.77 1.20
C TYR A 668 3.18 -20.58 -0.10
N SER A 669 2.83 -19.93 -1.21
CA SER A 669 2.81 -20.59 -2.51
C SER A 669 4.24 -20.82 -3.02
N LYS A 670 4.41 -21.77 -3.95
CA LYS A 670 5.71 -22.05 -4.58
C LYS A 670 6.27 -20.82 -5.30
N GLU A 671 5.41 -20.04 -5.95
CA GLU A 671 5.80 -18.80 -6.61
C GLU A 671 6.32 -17.77 -5.60
N LYS A 672 5.67 -17.65 -4.43
CA LYS A 672 6.11 -16.72 -3.37
C LYS A 672 7.41 -17.16 -2.71
N MET A 673 7.63 -18.47 -2.60
CA MET A 673 8.91 -19.03 -2.15
C MET A 673 10.05 -18.61 -3.08
N LEU A 674 9.84 -18.69 -4.40
CA LEU A 674 10.83 -18.26 -5.39
C LEU A 674 11.13 -16.76 -5.32
N ASP A 675 10.15 -15.92 -4.99
CA ASP A 675 10.40 -14.49 -4.74
C ASP A 675 11.30 -14.24 -3.53
N VAL A 676 11.09 -14.97 -2.42
CA VAL A 676 11.94 -14.86 -1.21
C VAL A 676 13.34 -15.41 -1.49
N TYR A 677 13.44 -16.51 -2.24
CA TYR A 677 14.73 -17.04 -2.69
C TYR A 677 15.46 -16.06 -3.60
N TRP A 678 14.77 -15.45 -4.56
CA TRP A 678 15.35 -14.40 -5.40
C TRP A 678 15.88 -13.23 -4.56
N LEU A 679 15.11 -12.77 -3.56
CA LEU A 679 15.53 -11.71 -2.65
C LEU A 679 16.78 -12.11 -1.83
N LEU A 680 16.85 -13.37 -1.38
CA LEU A 680 18.02 -13.92 -0.70
C LEU A 680 19.26 -13.87 -1.62
N CYS A 681 19.13 -14.33 -2.87
CA CYS A 681 20.22 -14.29 -3.85
C CYS A 681 20.67 -12.86 -4.15
N VAL A 682 19.74 -11.90 -4.29
CA VAL A 682 20.07 -10.47 -4.42
C VAL A 682 20.91 -9.99 -3.24
N CYS A 683 20.54 -10.36 -2.01
CA CYS A 683 21.29 -9.96 -0.82
C CYS A 683 22.68 -10.59 -0.77
N ILE A 684 22.79 -11.90 -1.04
CA ILE A 684 24.07 -12.62 -1.05
C ILE A 684 25.02 -11.99 -2.08
N ARG A 685 24.58 -11.82 -3.33
CA ARG A 685 25.42 -11.18 -4.37
C ARG A 685 25.79 -9.76 -3.99
N THR A 686 24.85 -8.98 -3.44
CA THR A 686 25.15 -7.62 -2.96
C THR A 686 26.25 -7.62 -1.90
N ILE A 687 26.23 -8.59 -0.98
CA ILE A 687 27.25 -8.75 0.07
C ILE A 687 28.58 -9.18 -0.55
N GLU A 688 28.60 -10.13 -1.48
CA GLU A 688 29.81 -10.59 -2.19
C GLU A 688 30.49 -9.45 -2.95
N HIS A 689 29.70 -8.67 -3.71
CA HIS A 689 30.18 -7.48 -4.41
C HIS A 689 30.69 -6.41 -3.44
N ALA A 690 30.01 -6.20 -2.31
CA ALA A 690 30.44 -5.24 -1.30
C ALA A 690 31.73 -5.68 -0.60
N ASP A 691 31.90 -6.97 -0.28
CA ASP A 691 33.10 -7.53 0.33
C ASP A 691 34.33 -7.35 -0.59
N ALA A 692 34.13 -7.50 -1.90
CA ALA A 692 35.19 -7.26 -2.89
C ALA A 692 35.75 -5.82 -2.86
N THR A 693 35.02 -4.84 -2.33
CA THR A 693 35.50 -3.45 -2.19
C THR A 693 36.47 -3.24 -1.01
N GLY A 694 36.72 -4.28 -0.20
CA GLY A 694 37.62 -4.26 0.94
C GLY A 694 37.12 -3.34 2.06
N SER A 695 37.92 -2.35 2.47
CA SER A 695 37.55 -1.42 3.56
C SER A 695 36.23 -0.67 3.34
N LEU A 696 35.78 -0.48 2.09
CA LEU A 696 34.49 0.15 1.80
C LEU A 696 33.29 -0.75 2.14
N PHE A 697 33.50 -2.05 2.37
CA PHE A 697 32.48 -2.98 2.87
C PHE A 697 31.83 -2.49 4.18
N ALA A 698 32.57 -1.72 4.99
CA ALA A 698 32.09 -1.12 6.23
C ALA A 698 30.87 -0.20 6.03
N PHE A 699 30.67 0.36 4.83
CA PHE A 699 29.52 1.21 4.49
C PHE A 699 28.24 0.43 4.19
N THR A 700 28.32 -0.89 4.02
CA THR A 700 27.16 -1.74 3.72
C THR A 700 26.11 -1.62 4.83
N PRO A 701 24.83 -1.37 4.49
CA PRO A 701 23.76 -1.36 5.48
C PRO A 701 23.60 -2.72 6.16
N GLU A 702 23.56 -2.72 7.49
CA GLU A 702 23.47 -3.95 8.29
C GLU A 702 22.23 -4.79 7.94
N PHE A 703 21.17 -4.12 7.49
CA PHE A 703 19.93 -4.80 7.14
C PHE A 703 20.07 -5.80 5.98
N TYR A 704 21.09 -5.70 5.12
CA TYR A 704 21.31 -6.71 4.07
C TYR A 704 21.66 -8.08 4.66
N LEU A 705 22.50 -8.13 5.71
CA LEU A 705 22.80 -9.36 6.44
C LEU A 705 21.56 -9.89 7.15
N ASN A 706 20.83 -8.99 7.84
CA ASN A 706 19.61 -9.36 8.54
C ASN A 706 18.57 -9.95 7.57
N VAL A 707 18.38 -9.36 6.40
CA VAL A 707 17.47 -9.88 5.37
C VAL A 707 17.94 -11.22 4.84
N ALA A 708 19.23 -11.41 4.54
CA ALA A 708 19.75 -12.70 4.08
C ALA A 708 19.50 -13.82 5.10
N MET A 709 19.82 -13.59 6.38
CA MET A 709 19.58 -14.56 7.46
C MET A 709 18.08 -14.86 7.63
N ASN A 710 17.25 -13.83 7.63
CA ASN A 710 15.82 -13.94 7.85
C ASN A 710 15.10 -14.59 6.65
N ALA A 711 15.53 -14.31 5.42
CA ALA A 711 15.00 -14.93 4.21
C ALA A 711 15.38 -16.43 4.16
N TYR A 712 16.64 -16.77 4.48
CA TYR A 712 17.05 -18.17 4.62
C TYR A 712 16.23 -18.91 5.69
N SER A 713 16.06 -18.31 6.87
CA SER A 713 15.23 -18.86 7.95
C SER A 713 13.77 -19.05 7.49
N ALA A 714 13.21 -18.08 6.76
CA ALA A 714 11.85 -18.19 6.23
C ALA A 714 11.70 -19.33 5.22
N LEU A 715 12.63 -19.46 4.27
CA LEU A 715 12.64 -20.55 3.27
C LEU A 715 12.74 -21.92 3.93
N LYS A 716 13.54 -22.03 5.00
CA LYS A 716 13.72 -23.28 5.74
C LYS A 716 12.52 -23.65 6.62
N ASN A 717 11.91 -22.67 7.28
CA ASN A 717 10.99 -22.94 8.40
C ASN A 717 9.52 -22.62 8.11
N TYR A 718 9.21 -21.74 7.14
CA TYR A 718 7.84 -21.23 6.97
C TYR A 718 7.11 -21.81 5.77
N PHE A 719 7.83 -22.19 4.71
CA PHE A 719 7.22 -22.82 3.54
C PHE A 719 7.01 -24.32 3.77
N SER A 720 5.93 -24.86 3.21
CA SER A 720 5.52 -26.26 3.38
C SER A 720 6.63 -27.25 2.96
N PRO A 721 6.76 -28.42 3.60
CA PRO A 721 7.67 -29.49 3.17
C PRO A 721 7.47 -29.93 1.72
N ALA A 722 6.25 -29.78 1.18
CA ALA A 722 5.95 -30.07 -0.22
C ALA A 722 6.59 -29.07 -1.21
N ASN A 723 7.00 -27.89 -0.73
CA ASN A 723 7.81 -26.90 -1.45
C ASN A 723 9.12 -26.73 -0.68
N GLY A 724 9.89 -27.81 -0.53
CA GLY A 724 11.15 -27.78 0.22
C GLY A 724 12.26 -27.02 -0.50
N MET A 725 13.28 -26.61 0.26
CA MET A 725 14.54 -26.04 -0.29
C MET A 725 15.19 -26.93 -1.35
N GLU A 726 14.90 -28.24 -1.34
CA GLU A 726 15.36 -29.21 -2.33
C GLU A 726 14.90 -28.90 -3.77
N GLU A 727 13.79 -28.16 -3.92
CA GLU A 727 13.26 -27.78 -5.23
C GLU A 727 13.78 -26.42 -5.75
N LEU A 728 14.63 -25.73 -4.98
CA LEU A 728 15.18 -24.44 -5.38
C LEU A 728 16.27 -24.63 -6.46
N PRO A 729 16.33 -23.75 -7.47
CA PRO A 729 17.37 -23.83 -8.49
C PRO A 729 18.75 -23.59 -7.86
N GLY A 730 19.73 -24.45 -8.17
CA GLY A 730 21.12 -24.26 -7.74
C GLY A 730 21.53 -24.94 -6.42
N ASN A 731 20.84 -26.01 -6.00
CA ASN A 731 21.35 -26.94 -4.97
C ASN A 731 22.66 -27.60 -5.37
#